data_AF-C5KV83-F1
#
_entry.id   AF-C5KV83-F1
#
_cell.length_a   1.000
_cell.length_b   1.000
_cell.length_c   1.000
_cell.angle_alpha   90.00
_cell.angle_beta   90.00
_cell.angle_gamma   90.00
#
_symmetry.space_group_name_H-M   'P 1'
#
loop_
_entity.id
_entity.type
_entity.pdbx_description
1 polymer ?
#
loop_
_entity_poly.entity_id
_entity_poly.type
_entity_poly.pdbx_seq_one_letter_code
_entity_poly.pdbx_strand_id
1 'polypeptide(L)'
;MKLGRSTIILGMETLKRLEATLHTTDDTLYCGALGSTWSLSPYSGGSISSVLTDTRLKLPTRSKVDERLKGWSFPKVTVQLKPGAVRPCPKRPYVCRKREMQAMELMVKNLEKNGIITRLSRAAVDHRQVWISPAFAVPKAAADDVAEPLTEDNVDRAYRLVVDERCINESVMDLLPSWGTYMRSVDECLSELPSSDVWYAGIDVGQAFFNLEYDESCVHLFGFSYYDSDGEVQYALFRYMTMGFKLSSFYWAYSIHSLLSTAIPEAYCTDGPTHILTFVDDILAWSRFMDECVHLKSLLVYILERVNAKAPIAKRKGPARKIDYLGLTLVQGDYRVSDSTLETLRTNLESKPLTLRGLRTKLGLLQFCRSLWRPERNRADKTLSHLTAPFTSLVGSMVAAKSKKTASLHWTADLEKAWKAIGDNMGDAFVPFHSQLDNWDGMQLVLMSDASPEAGAACLWRLSRDKFACNADQISADWLADNAQLIGVWTHKWSTYEKAYDIADRELYAICHALSHWRQLILSFLNFHKLHSSDKHHGLGRVTVFMDSTSALGKIEGRLNSSTYQPTTRQTKRWLSWLADLLEYDEADLTYRHAKGKDNSFSDLLSRLAQGGQRYVPEGGGEAFVLVTSTSPSQSELPTVVGYHGSFCLCPRLHQMHSGG
;
A
#
# COMPACT_ATOMS: atom_id res chain seq x y z
N MET A 1 26.16 -32.59 5.21
CA MET A 1 26.00 -33.26 3.90
C MET A 1 26.29 -32.22 2.83
N LYS A 2 27.30 -32.39 1.96
CA LYS A 2 27.59 -31.39 0.92
C LYS A 2 26.58 -31.56 -0.22
N LEU A 3 25.60 -30.67 -0.28
CA LEU A 3 24.64 -30.61 -1.39
C LEU A 3 25.35 -30.06 -2.64
N GLY A 4 25.04 -30.63 -3.81
CA GLY A 4 25.63 -30.21 -5.07
C GLY A 4 24.99 -28.92 -5.59
N ARG A 5 25.65 -28.25 -6.55
CA ARG A 5 25.13 -27.03 -7.22
C ARG A 5 23.82 -27.22 -8.01
N SER A 6 23.28 -28.43 -8.02
CA SER A 6 22.06 -28.84 -8.73
C SER A 6 21.01 -29.46 -7.79
N THR A 7 21.10 -29.21 -6.48
CA THR A 7 20.16 -29.77 -5.51
C THR A 7 19.01 -28.80 -5.22
N ILE A 8 17.80 -29.14 -5.66
CA ILE A 8 16.56 -28.44 -5.29
C ILE A 8 16.01 -29.11 -4.03
N ILE A 9 15.87 -28.36 -2.94
CA ILE A 9 15.24 -28.84 -1.71
C ILE A 9 13.75 -28.50 -1.76
N LEU A 10 12.90 -29.50 -1.97
CA LEU A 10 11.46 -29.34 -1.91
C LEU A 10 10.94 -29.66 -0.51
N GLY A 11 10.21 -28.72 0.10
CA GLY A 11 9.52 -28.97 1.36
C GLY A 11 8.43 -30.03 1.21
N MET A 12 8.16 -30.79 2.28
CA MET A 12 7.12 -31.84 2.28
C MET A 12 5.73 -31.31 1.86
N GLU A 13 5.40 -30.07 2.19
CA GLU A 13 4.13 -29.45 1.80
C GLU A 13 4.10 -29.06 0.31
N THR A 14 5.25 -28.72 -0.28
CA THR A 14 5.39 -28.51 -1.72
C THR A 14 5.23 -29.83 -2.48
N LEU A 15 5.79 -30.93 -1.97
CA LEU A 15 5.61 -32.27 -2.55
C LEU A 15 4.13 -32.70 -2.51
N LYS A 16 3.40 -32.44 -1.43
CA LYS A 16 1.94 -32.66 -1.39
C LYS A 16 1.18 -31.82 -2.42
N ARG A 17 1.50 -30.52 -2.54
CA ARG A 17 0.86 -29.61 -3.51
C ARG A 17 1.13 -29.99 -4.97
N LEU A 18 2.25 -30.65 -5.24
CA LEU A 18 2.61 -31.20 -6.54
C LEU A 18 2.00 -32.59 -6.80
N GLU A 19 1.24 -33.14 -5.86
CA GLU A 19 0.77 -34.54 -5.86
C GLU A 19 1.93 -35.53 -6.12
N ALA A 20 3.09 -35.23 -5.54
CA ALA A 20 4.33 -35.88 -5.91
C ALA A 20 4.52 -37.24 -5.21
N THR A 21 4.75 -38.28 -6.01
CA THR A 21 4.99 -39.66 -5.55
C THR A 21 6.45 -40.02 -5.78
N LEU A 22 7.14 -40.45 -4.71
CA LEU A 22 8.56 -40.83 -4.76
C LEU A 22 8.69 -42.34 -5.00
N HIS A 23 9.31 -42.74 -6.11
CA HIS A 23 9.58 -44.14 -6.44
C HIS A 23 11.04 -44.47 -6.09
N THR A 24 11.24 -45.05 -4.91
CA THR A 24 12.56 -45.33 -4.31
C THR A 24 13.31 -46.51 -4.93
N THR A 25 12.67 -47.30 -5.79
CA THR A 25 13.31 -48.39 -6.54
C THR A 25 14.03 -47.91 -7.80
N ASP A 26 13.56 -46.80 -8.37
CA ASP A 26 13.91 -46.35 -9.73
C ASP A 26 14.58 -44.96 -9.70
N ASP A 27 14.83 -44.40 -8.52
CA ASP A 27 15.28 -43.02 -8.28
C ASP A 27 14.50 -41.99 -9.13
N THR A 28 13.17 -42.01 -9.03
CA THR A 28 12.30 -41.05 -9.71
C THR A 28 11.28 -40.38 -8.79
N LEU A 29 10.97 -39.12 -9.12
CA LEU A 29 9.85 -38.36 -8.56
C LEU A 29 8.79 -38.21 -9.66
N TYR A 30 7.62 -38.81 -9.46
CA TYR A 30 6.45 -38.56 -10.29
C TYR A 30 5.70 -37.34 -9.74
N CYS A 31 5.45 -36.32 -10.56
CA CYS A 31 4.68 -35.13 -10.20
C CYS A 31 3.25 -35.26 -10.74
N GLY A 32 2.28 -35.60 -9.88
CA GLY A 32 0.88 -35.80 -10.29
C GLY A 32 0.26 -34.55 -10.93
N ALA A 33 0.52 -33.37 -10.35
CA ALA A 33 -0.01 -32.10 -10.84
C ALA A 33 0.51 -31.69 -12.23
N LEU A 34 1.64 -32.25 -12.69
CA LEU A 34 2.23 -31.98 -14.00
C LEU A 34 2.21 -33.19 -14.95
N GLY A 35 1.76 -34.37 -14.47
CA GLY A 35 1.77 -35.62 -15.23
C GLY A 35 3.16 -36.08 -15.68
N SER A 36 4.23 -35.67 -14.99
CA SER A 36 5.62 -35.80 -15.46
C SER A 36 6.53 -36.46 -14.43
N THR A 37 7.36 -37.39 -14.87
CA THR A 37 8.37 -38.09 -14.05
C THR A 37 9.75 -37.47 -14.22
N TRP A 38 10.45 -37.22 -13.12
CA TRP A 38 11.81 -36.69 -13.09
C TRP A 38 12.77 -37.70 -12.44
N SER A 39 13.97 -37.90 -13.01
CA SER A 39 15.02 -38.71 -12.37
C SER A 39 15.75 -37.92 -11.28
N LEU A 40 16.07 -38.59 -10.18
CA LEU A 40 16.77 -38.07 -9.01
C LEU A 40 18.29 -38.35 -9.08
N SER A 41 18.75 -39.05 -10.12
CA SER A 41 20.17 -39.33 -10.38
C SER A 41 20.92 -38.08 -10.90
N PRO A 42 22.25 -37.98 -10.71
CA PRO A 42 22.99 -36.78 -11.09
C PRO A 42 23.12 -36.65 -12.61
N TYR A 43 22.41 -35.67 -13.18
CA TYR A 43 22.43 -35.36 -14.61
C TYR A 43 23.85 -34.96 -15.05
N SER A 44 24.51 -35.82 -15.83
CA SER A 44 25.90 -35.65 -16.27
C SER A 44 25.98 -35.23 -17.74
N GLY A 45 26.15 -33.93 -17.96
CA GLY A 45 26.41 -33.35 -19.28
C GLY A 45 25.27 -32.47 -19.79
N GLY A 46 25.63 -31.28 -20.25
CA GLY A 46 24.68 -30.25 -20.70
C GLY A 46 24.76 -29.00 -19.83
N SER A 47 25.49 -27.99 -20.31
CA SER A 47 25.45 -26.67 -19.69
C SER A 47 24.06 -26.08 -19.93
N ILE A 48 23.23 -26.02 -18.88
CA ILE A 48 22.17 -25.02 -18.84
C ILE A 48 22.87 -23.70 -18.53
N SER A 49 23.44 -23.09 -19.58
CA SER A 49 23.68 -21.66 -19.58
C SER A 49 22.38 -21.00 -19.16
N SER A 50 22.40 -20.18 -18.11
CA SER A 50 21.25 -19.34 -17.77
C SER A 50 20.97 -18.45 -18.98
N VAL A 51 19.97 -18.84 -19.76
CA VAL A 51 19.52 -18.08 -20.91
C VAL A 51 18.77 -16.86 -20.38
N LEU A 52 19.54 -15.85 -19.98
CA LEU A 52 19.12 -14.45 -19.98
C LEU A 52 18.99 -14.03 -21.44
N THR A 53 18.03 -14.61 -22.15
CA THR A 53 17.51 -14.03 -23.36
C THR A 53 16.80 -12.73 -23.01
N ASP A 54 16.85 -11.77 -23.94
CA ASP A 54 15.77 -10.83 -24.17
C ASP A 54 14.49 -11.60 -24.59
N THR A 55 13.95 -12.40 -23.67
CA THR A 55 12.73 -13.18 -23.88
C THR A 55 11.55 -12.24 -23.80
N ARG A 56 11.21 -11.70 -24.97
CA ARG A 56 10.00 -10.93 -25.23
C ARG A 56 8.76 -11.61 -24.61
N LEU A 57 7.87 -10.79 -24.06
CA LEU A 57 6.59 -11.23 -23.50
C LEU A 57 5.76 -11.93 -24.58
N LYS A 58 5.48 -13.22 -24.36
CA LYS A 58 4.58 -14.01 -25.22
C LYS A 58 3.12 -13.72 -24.87
N LEU A 59 2.67 -12.50 -25.21
CA LEU A 59 1.30 -12.07 -24.98
C LEU A 59 0.30 -12.91 -25.81
N PRO A 60 -0.82 -13.34 -25.24
CA PRO A 60 -1.82 -14.13 -25.94
C PRO A 60 -2.59 -13.30 -26.97
N THR A 61 -3.12 -13.96 -28.00
CA THR A 61 -4.01 -13.31 -28.96
C THR A 61 -5.38 -13.02 -28.32
N ARG A 62 -6.12 -12.03 -28.88
CA ARG A 62 -7.50 -11.73 -28.45
C ARG A 62 -8.40 -12.96 -28.44
N SER A 63 -8.28 -13.84 -29.45
CA SER A 63 -9.04 -15.10 -29.52
C SER A 63 -8.71 -16.06 -28.38
N LYS A 64 -7.48 -16.05 -27.83
CA LYS A 64 -7.13 -16.89 -26.67
C LYS A 64 -7.62 -16.27 -25.36
N VAL A 65 -7.64 -14.94 -25.27
CA VAL A 65 -8.32 -14.22 -24.18
C VAL A 65 -9.82 -14.50 -24.18
N ASP A 66 -10.47 -14.50 -25.35
CA ASP A 66 -11.89 -14.88 -25.51
C ASP A 66 -12.19 -16.30 -25.05
N GLU A 67 -11.31 -17.25 -25.37
CA GLU A 67 -11.41 -18.64 -24.92
C GLU A 67 -11.30 -18.74 -23.39
N ARG A 68 -10.35 -18.03 -22.78
CA ARG A 68 -10.12 -17.99 -21.32
C ARG A 68 -11.26 -17.31 -20.55
N LEU A 69 -11.83 -16.25 -21.10
CA LEU A 69 -12.94 -15.50 -20.50
C LEU A 69 -14.32 -16.05 -20.90
N LYS A 70 -14.38 -17.21 -21.56
CA LYS A 70 -15.64 -17.81 -21.98
C LYS A 70 -16.48 -18.24 -20.77
N GLY A 71 -17.56 -17.49 -20.52
CA GLY A 71 -18.43 -17.70 -19.35
C GLY A 71 -17.89 -17.07 -18.06
N TRP A 72 -16.78 -16.32 -18.14
CA TRP A 72 -16.30 -15.53 -17.00
C TRP A 72 -17.21 -14.31 -16.80
N SER A 73 -17.52 -14.02 -15.54
CA SER A 73 -18.25 -12.82 -15.12
C SER A 73 -17.69 -12.31 -13.80
N PHE A 74 -17.92 -11.02 -13.52
CA PHE A 74 -17.61 -10.47 -12.20
C PHE A 74 -18.31 -11.26 -11.08
N PRO A 75 -17.64 -11.48 -9.93
CA PRO A 75 -18.26 -12.12 -8.78
C PRO A 75 -19.32 -11.21 -8.17
N LYS A 76 -20.43 -11.79 -7.70
CA LYS A 76 -21.45 -11.03 -6.96
C LYS A 76 -20.93 -10.61 -5.58
N VAL A 77 -21.25 -9.38 -5.19
CA VAL A 77 -20.87 -8.81 -3.89
C VAL A 77 -21.81 -9.35 -2.82
N THR A 78 -21.28 -10.14 -1.88
CA THR A 78 -22.02 -10.64 -0.72
C THR A 78 -21.66 -9.84 0.53
N VAL A 79 -22.60 -9.69 1.47
CA VAL A 79 -22.40 -8.84 2.65
C VAL A 79 -22.95 -9.54 3.88
N GLN A 80 -22.10 -9.72 4.89
CA GLN A 80 -22.49 -10.26 6.19
C GLN A 80 -22.61 -9.11 7.20
N LEU A 81 -23.75 -9.06 7.90
CA LEU A 81 -23.99 -8.11 8.98
C LEU A 81 -23.40 -8.64 10.29
N LYS A 82 -22.98 -7.72 11.16
CA LYS A 82 -22.55 -8.05 12.53
C LYS A 82 -23.72 -8.65 13.33
N PRO A 83 -23.46 -9.55 14.29
CA PRO A 83 -24.48 -10.04 15.22
C PRO A 83 -25.20 -8.88 15.92
N GLY A 84 -26.53 -8.84 15.83
CA GLY A 84 -27.35 -7.78 16.42
C GLY A 84 -27.41 -6.47 15.60
N ALA A 85 -26.94 -6.44 14.35
CA ALA A 85 -27.18 -5.31 13.45
C ALA A 85 -28.69 -5.13 13.21
N VAL A 86 -29.20 -3.90 13.41
CA VAL A 86 -30.61 -3.55 13.25
C VAL A 86 -30.79 -2.63 12.05
N ARG A 87 -31.83 -2.88 11.24
CA ARG A 87 -32.21 -2.00 10.12
C ARG A 87 -32.38 -0.55 10.61
N PRO A 88 -31.69 0.43 10.03
CA PRO A 88 -31.85 1.82 10.41
C PRO A 88 -33.26 2.31 10.07
N CYS A 89 -33.83 3.13 10.94
CA CYS A 89 -35.03 3.89 10.60
C CYS A 89 -34.72 4.78 9.37
N PRO A 90 -35.51 4.71 8.28
CA PRO A 90 -35.24 5.46 7.06
C PRO A 90 -35.10 6.96 7.33
N LYS A 91 -33.87 7.48 7.16
CA LYS A 91 -33.59 8.91 7.35
C LYS A 91 -34.14 9.71 6.17
N ARG A 92 -34.65 10.91 6.46
CA ARG A 92 -34.86 11.92 5.41
C ARG A 92 -33.51 12.30 4.78
N PRO A 93 -33.48 12.68 3.49
CA PRO A 93 -32.27 13.20 2.87
C PRO A 93 -31.82 14.50 3.55
N TYR A 94 -30.58 14.90 3.33
CA TYR A 94 -30.08 16.16 3.86
C TYR A 94 -30.71 17.36 3.14
N VAL A 95 -30.99 18.43 3.88
CA VAL A 95 -31.51 19.68 3.32
C VAL A 95 -30.49 20.23 2.31
N CYS A 96 -30.98 20.50 1.10
CA CYS A 96 -30.19 20.92 -0.05
C CYS A 96 -30.91 22.05 -0.83
N ARG A 97 -30.19 22.68 -1.75
CA ARG A 97 -30.66 23.80 -2.59
C ARG A 97 -31.44 23.26 -3.80
N LYS A 98 -32.31 24.08 -4.41
CA LYS A 98 -33.07 23.70 -5.63
C LYS A 98 -32.18 23.19 -6.78
N ARG A 99 -30.99 23.77 -6.99
CA ARG A 99 -30.02 23.29 -8.01
C ARG A 99 -29.45 21.91 -7.68
N GLU A 100 -29.25 21.61 -6.40
CA GLU A 100 -28.78 20.30 -5.93
C GLU A 100 -29.89 19.24 -6.03
N MET A 101 -31.15 19.60 -5.76
CA MET A 101 -32.34 18.78 -5.98
C MET A 101 -32.49 18.40 -7.47
N GLN A 102 -32.43 19.39 -8.37
CA GLN A 102 -32.42 19.16 -9.82
C GLN A 102 -31.26 18.26 -10.26
N ALA A 103 -30.05 18.49 -9.73
CA ALA A 103 -28.89 17.65 -10.01
C ALA A 103 -29.08 16.20 -9.52
N MET A 104 -29.66 15.98 -8.33
CA MET A 104 -29.95 14.64 -7.83
C MET A 104 -30.96 13.91 -8.73
N GLU A 105 -32.07 14.54 -9.10
CA GLU A 105 -33.07 13.91 -9.98
C GLU A 105 -32.46 13.52 -11.34
N LEU A 106 -31.63 14.39 -11.95
CA LEU A 106 -30.95 14.09 -13.21
C LEU A 106 -29.91 12.96 -13.06
N MET A 107 -29.08 12.96 -12.00
CA MET A 107 -28.13 11.88 -11.73
C MET A 107 -28.86 10.54 -11.47
N VAL A 108 -29.99 10.55 -10.74
CA VAL A 108 -30.79 9.36 -10.49
C VAL A 108 -31.42 8.84 -11.79
N LYS A 109 -31.94 9.71 -12.67
CA LYS A 109 -32.38 9.31 -14.02
C LYS A 109 -31.25 8.66 -14.82
N ASN A 110 -30.05 9.23 -14.80
CA ASN A 110 -28.89 8.63 -15.48
C ASN A 110 -28.55 7.24 -14.91
N LEU A 111 -28.53 7.07 -13.60
CA LEU A 111 -28.25 5.77 -12.97
C LEU A 111 -29.33 4.72 -13.27
N GLU A 112 -30.61 5.11 -13.28
CA GLU A 112 -31.75 4.23 -13.59
C GLU A 112 -31.76 3.82 -15.07
N LYS A 113 -31.52 4.76 -15.98
CA LYS A 113 -31.37 4.54 -17.44
C LYS A 113 -30.23 3.60 -17.78
N ASN A 114 -29.15 3.60 -16.97
CA ASN A 114 -28.04 2.66 -17.08
C ASN A 114 -28.27 1.34 -16.32
N GLY A 115 -29.43 1.14 -15.69
CA GLY A 115 -29.76 -0.08 -14.93
C GLY A 115 -28.99 -0.27 -13.62
N ILE A 116 -28.26 0.75 -13.17
CA ILE A 116 -27.41 0.71 -11.96
C ILE A 116 -28.26 0.69 -10.69
N ILE A 117 -29.43 1.35 -10.75
CA ILE A 117 -30.39 1.45 -9.66
C ILE A 117 -31.82 1.11 -10.14
N THR A 118 -32.74 0.99 -9.20
CA THR A 118 -34.19 0.92 -9.46
C THR A 118 -34.92 1.84 -8.48
N ARG A 119 -35.81 2.71 -8.96
CA ARG A 119 -36.67 3.52 -8.06
C ARG A 119 -37.60 2.63 -7.24
N LEU A 120 -37.90 3.05 -6.01
CA LEU A 120 -38.80 2.35 -5.10
C LEU A 120 -39.91 3.27 -4.59
N SER A 121 -41.13 2.75 -4.50
CA SER A 121 -42.18 3.39 -3.71
C SER A 121 -41.92 3.19 -2.21
N ARG A 122 -42.49 4.07 -1.37
CA ARG A 122 -42.38 3.94 0.10
C ARG A 122 -42.89 2.58 0.59
N ALA A 123 -44.01 2.10 0.04
CA ALA A 123 -44.55 0.78 0.36
C ALA A 123 -43.57 -0.37 0.00
N ALA A 124 -42.84 -0.25 -1.11
CA ALA A 124 -41.82 -1.24 -1.49
C ALA A 124 -40.61 -1.22 -0.54
N VAL A 125 -40.18 -0.03 -0.08
CA VAL A 125 -39.12 0.11 0.94
C VAL A 125 -39.50 -0.58 2.24
N ASP A 126 -40.74 -0.40 2.71
CA ASP A 126 -41.21 -0.97 3.96
C ASP A 126 -41.44 -2.50 3.82
N HIS A 127 -42.10 -2.96 2.74
CA HIS A 127 -42.35 -4.39 2.46
C HIS A 127 -41.06 -5.20 2.24
N ARG A 128 -40.11 -4.70 1.43
CA ARG A 128 -38.84 -5.40 1.15
C ARG A 128 -37.77 -5.19 2.23
N GLN A 129 -38.15 -4.56 3.35
CA GLN A 129 -37.28 -4.22 4.49
C GLN A 129 -35.97 -3.52 4.09
N VAL A 130 -36.03 -2.63 3.09
CA VAL A 130 -34.85 -1.98 2.50
C VAL A 130 -34.18 -1.04 3.51
N TRP A 131 -32.88 -1.14 3.67
CA TRP A 131 -32.09 -0.18 4.45
C TRP A 131 -31.93 1.10 3.63
N ILE A 132 -32.17 2.26 4.26
CA ILE A 132 -32.18 3.56 3.56
C ILE A 132 -31.11 4.49 4.14
N SER A 133 -30.06 4.71 3.37
CA SER A 133 -29.02 5.73 3.61
C SER A 133 -29.44 7.06 2.96
N PRO A 134 -29.28 8.22 3.62
CA PRO A 134 -29.59 9.50 3.00
C PRO A 134 -28.53 9.90 1.96
N ALA A 135 -28.98 10.34 0.79
CA ALA A 135 -28.12 10.86 -0.27
C ALA A 135 -28.11 12.39 -0.33
N PHE A 136 -27.08 12.94 -0.96
CA PHE A 136 -26.90 14.36 -1.23
C PHE A 136 -26.02 14.57 -2.48
N ALA A 137 -26.21 15.69 -3.18
CA ALA A 137 -25.33 16.10 -4.27
C ALA A 137 -24.12 16.88 -3.71
N VAL A 138 -22.94 16.61 -4.25
CA VAL A 138 -21.71 17.37 -3.99
C VAL A 138 -21.23 17.98 -5.32
N PRO A 139 -21.00 19.30 -5.41
CA PRO A 139 -20.43 19.91 -6.60
C PRO A 139 -19.00 19.39 -6.84
N LYS A 140 -18.67 19.12 -8.10
CA LYS A 140 -17.31 18.86 -8.56
C LYS A 140 -16.58 20.19 -8.73
N ALA A 141 -15.25 20.17 -8.78
CA ALA A 141 -14.44 21.39 -8.97
C ALA A 141 -14.81 22.16 -10.26
N ALA A 142 -15.30 21.47 -11.30
CA ALA A 142 -15.76 22.06 -12.56
C ALA A 142 -17.28 22.36 -12.58
N ALA A 143 -17.97 22.42 -11.42
CA ALA A 143 -19.42 22.65 -11.37
C ALA A 143 -19.84 24.02 -11.91
N ASP A 144 -18.99 25.02 -11.72
CA ASP A 144 -19.23 26.40 -12.15
C ASP A 144 -18.91 26.60 -13.64
N ASP A 145 -18.07 25.73 -14.23
CA ASP A 145 -17.76 25.68 -15.67
C ASP A 145 -18.86 25.00 -16.52
N VAL A 146 -19.84 24.35 -15.88
CA VAL A 146 -20.92 23.65 -16.59
C VAL A 146 -22.04 24.62 -16.93
N ALA A 147 -22.21 24.84 -18.24
CA ALA A 147 -23.26 25.68 -18.79
C ALA A 147 -24.66 25.32 -18.28
N GLU A 148 -25.43 26.33 -17.88
CA GLU A 148 -26.84 26.19 -17.50
C GLU A 148 -27.74 26.14 -18.76
N PRO A 149 -28.87 25.40 -18.73
CA PRO A 149 -29.40 24.63 -17.61
C PRO A 149 -28.66 23.30 -17.37
N LEU A 150 -28.84 22.71 -16.19
CA LEU A 150 -28.42 21.33 -15.94
C LEU A 150 -29.27 20.35 -16.79
N THR A 151 -28.61 19.37 -17.38
CA THR A 151 -29.21 18.34 -18.25
C THR A 151 -28.62 16.95 -17.94
N GLU A 152 -29.25 15.88 -18.45
CA GLU A 152 -28.73 14.50 -18.31
C GLU A 152 -27.26 14.39 -18.79
N ASP A 153 -26.88 15.10 -19.85
CA ASP A 153 -25.53 15.02 -20.43
C ASP A 153 -24.45 15.80 -19.67
N ASN A 154 -24.83 16.85 -18.92
CA ASN A 154 -23.88 17.74 -18.24
C ASN A 154 -23.85 17.58 -16.71
N VAL A 155 -24.88 17.00 -16.08
CA VAL A 155 -24.98 16.89 -14.62
C VAL A 155 -23.83 16.09 -14.02
N ASP A 156 -23.40 15.01 -14.67
CA ASP A 156 -22.29 14.17 -14.23
C ASP A 156 -20.91 14.84 -14.41
N ARG A 157 -20.84 16.02 -15.04
CA ARG A 157 -19.65 16.88 -15.01
C ARG A 157 -19.71 17.88 -13.86
N ALA A 158 -20.91 18.35 -13.50
CA ALA A 158 -21.12 19.34 -12.46
C ALA A 158 -21.18 18.76 -11.04
N TYR A 159 -21.86 17.64 -10.83
CA TYR A 159 -22.14 17.09 -9.51
C TYR A 159 -21.69 15.63 -9.38
N ARG A 160 -21.63 15.14 -8.14
CA ARG A 160 -21.53 13.74 -7.75
C ARG A 160 -22.64 13.45 -6.74
N LEU A 161 -23.42 12.39 -6.99
CA LEU A 161 -24.30 11.81 -5.98
C LEU A 161 -23.44 11.10 -4.92
N VAL A 162 -23.64 11.44 -3.65
CA VAL A 162 -22.98 10.83 -2.50
C VAL A 162 -24.04 10.27 -1.56
N VAL A 163 -23.85 9.03 -1.12
CA VAL A 163 -24.76 8.34 -0.19
C VAL A 163 -24.04 8.15 1.14
N ASP A 164 -24.71 8.45 2.25
CA ASP A 164 -24.13 8.34 3.59
C ASP A 164 -24.13 6.89 4.10
N GLU A 165 -23.21 6.09 3.59
CA GLU A 165 -23.07 4.68 3.94
C GLU A 165 -22.43 4.40 5.30
N ARG A 166 -22.27 5.40 6.17
CA ARG A 166 -21.75 5.19 7.54
C ARG A 166 -22.54 4.14 8.31
N CYS A 167 -23.86 4.14 8.18
CA CYS A 167 -24.74 3.21 8.90
C CYS A 167 -24.51 1.75 8.49
N ILE A 168 -24.35 1.47 7.19
CA ILE A 168 -24.06 0.12 6.69
C ILE A 168 -22.60 -0.25 6.98
N ASN A 169 -21.65 0.69 6.84
CA ASN A 169 -20.23 0.48 7.16
C ASN A 169 -19.97 0.11 8.62
N GLU A 170 -20.72 0.71 9.56
CA GLU A 170 -20.70 0.35 10.99
C GLU A 170 -21.34 -1.02 11.25
N SER A 171 -22.38 -1.39 10.51
CA SER A 171 -23.18 -2.62 10.69
C SER A 171 -22.59 -3.87 10.03
N VAL A 172 -21.78 -3.71 8.99
CA VAL A 172 -21.21 -4.82 8.20
C VAL A 172 -19.96 -5.39 8.87
N MET A 173 -19.82 -6.73 8.84
CA MET A 173 -18.61 -7.42 9.29
C MET A 173 -17.41 -7.05 8.42
N ASP A 174 -16.22 -7.06 9.01
CA ASP A 174 -14.98 -6.87 8.26
C ASP A 174 -14.63 -8.17 7.52
N LEU A 175 -13.96 -8.05 6.36
CA LEU A 175 -13.54 -9.21 5.56
C LEU A 175 -12.47 -10.03 6.28
N LEU A 176 -12.33 -11.30 5.89
CA LEU A 176 -11.25 -12.15 6.39
C LEU A 176 -9.88 -11.54 6.04
N PRO A 177 -8.85 -11.68 6.89
CA PRO A 177 -7.52 -11.09 6.64
C PRO A 177 -6.89 -11.49 5.30
N SER A 178 -7.25 -12.66 4.74
CA SER A 178 -6.84 -13.11 3.41
C SER A 178 -7.29 -12.18 2.27
N TRP A 179 -8.30 -11.35 2.45
CA TRP A 179 -8.67 -10.34 1.44
C TRP A 179 -7.65 -9.20 1.34
N GLY A 180 -6.81 -9.02 2.36
CA GLY A 180 -5.73 -8.03 2.34
C GLY A 180 -4.69 -8.31 1.26
N THR A 181 -4.48 -9.58 0.85
CA THR A 181 -3.46 -9.93 -0.16
C THR A 181 -3.79 -9.46 -1.57
N TYR A 182 -5.05 -9.12 -1.85
CA TYR A 182 -5.46 -8.50 -3.12
C TYR A 182 -5.30 -6.97 -3.12
N MET A 183 -5.05 -6.35 -1.96
CA MET A 183 -4.78 -4.91 -1.90
C MET A 183 -3.27 -4.66 -1.82
N ARG A 184 -2.70 -4.12 -2.89
CA ARG A 184 -1.32 -3.64 -2.89
C ARG A 184 -1.24 -2.25 -2.28
N SER A 185 -0.24 -2.03 -1.43
CA SER A 185 0.20 -0.70 -1.03
C SER A 185 0.97 0.00 -2.18
N VAL A 186 1.18 1.31 -2.04
CA VAL A 186 1.98 2.09 -3.01
C VAL A 186 3.43 1.61 -3.02
N ASP A 187 4.01 1.33 -1.85
CA ASP A 187 5.38 0.83 -1.74
C ASP A 187 5.55 -0.55 -2.40
N GLU A 188 4.58 -1.46 -2.24
CA GLU A 188 4.58 -2.75 -2.94
C GLU A 188 4.51 -2.57 -4.45
N CYS A 189 3.61 -1.70 -4.96
CA CYS A 189 3.56 -1.39 -6.39
C CYS A 189 4.90 -0.84 -6.92
N LEU A 190 5.56 0.04 -6.17
CA LEU A 190 6.85 0.61 -6.58
C LEU A 190 7.99 -0.43 -6.55
N SER A 191 7.99 -1.34 -5.57
CA SER A 191 9.03 -2.37 -5.43
C SER A 191 9.03 -3.42 -6.54
N GLU A 192 7.91 -3.60 -7.23
CA GLU A 192 7.76 -4.51 -8.37
C GLU A 192 8.23 -3.89 -9.70
N LEU A 193 8.39 -2.58 -9.75
CA LEU A 193 8.89 -1.90 -10.95
C LEU A 193 10.39 -2.16 -11.10
N PRO A 194 10.87 -2.51 -12.29
CA PRO A 194 12.28 -2.70 -12.51
C PRO A 194 13.01 -1.36 -12.50
N SER A 195 14.28 -1.40 -12.08
CA SER A 195 15.22 -0.29 -12.25
C SER A 195 15.59 -0.03 -13.72
N SER A 196 15.52 -1.07 -14.56
CA SER A 196 15.95 -1.00 -15.95
C SER A 196 15.02 -0.13 -16.79
N ASP A 197 15.55 0.36 -17.90
CA ASP A 197 14.83 1.05 -18.96
C ASP A 197 13.51 0.36 -19.38
N VAL A 198 12.37 0.96 -19.03
CA VAL A 198 11.03 0.48 -19.41
C VAL A 198 10.13 1.56 -20.03
N TRP A 199 9.03 1.11 -20.61
CA TRP A 199 7.90 1.90 -21.10
C TRP A 199 6.69 1.61 -20.24
N TYR A 200 5.98 2.66 -19.84
CA TYR A 200 4.79 2.59 -18.99
C TYR A 200 3.52 2.96 -19.74
N ALA A 201 2.44 2.22 -19.50
CA ALA A 201 1.09 2.53 -19.96
C ALA A 201 0.12 2.51 -18.79
N GLY A 202 -0.70 3.56 -18.67
CA GLY A 202 -1.68 3.70 -17.59
C GLY A 202 -3.10 3.57 -18.11
N ILE A 203 -3.97 2.89 -17.35
CA ILE A 203 -5.40 2.74 -17.62
C ILE A 203 -6.14 2.95 -16.30
N ASP A 204 -6.97 3.98 -16.23
CA ASP A 204 -7.92 4.19 -15.13
C ASP A 204 -9.31 3.70 -15.58
N VAL A 205 -9.90 2.82 -14.77
CA VAL A 205 -11.21 2.20 -15.02
C VAL A 205 -12.33 3.13 -14.54
N GLY A 206 -13.14 3.61 -15.49
CA GLY A 206 -14.25 4.52 -15.20
C GLY A 206 -15.40 3.81 -14.49
N GLN A 207 -15.81 4.34 -13.34
CA GLN A 207 -16.94 3.85 -12.54
C GLN A 207 -16.81 2.37 -12.14
N ALA A 208 -15.59 1.93 -11.82
CA ALA A 208 -15.20 0.56 -11.49
C ALA A 208 -16.23 -0.23 -10.64
N PHE A 209 -16.68 0.34 -9.52
CA PHE A 209 -17.59 -0.34 -8.60
C PHE A 209 -18.96 -0.69 -9.22
N PHE A 210 -19.46 0.10 -10.17
CA PHE A 210 -20.72 -0.18 -10.87
C PHE A 210 -20.65 -1.38 -11.84
N ASN A 211 -19.51 -2.04 -11.97
CA ASN A 211 -19.40 -3.31 -12.70
C ASN A 211 -19.69 -4.55 -11.81
N LEU A 212 -19.72 -4.40 -10.48
CA LEU A 212 -19.96 -5.50 -9.55
C LEU A 212 -21.42 -5.49 -9.07
N GLU A 213 -22.20 -6.52 -9.43
CA GLU A 213 -23.60 -6.66 -8.98
C GLU A 213 -23.65 -7.13 -7.52
N TYR A 214 -24.59 -6.61 -6.74
CA TYR A 214 -24.90 -7.17 -5.42
C TYR A 214 -25.60 -8.53 -5.55
N ASP A 215 -25.36 -9.41 -4.59
CA ASP A 215 -26.14 -10.63 -4.46
C ASP A 215 -27.57 -10.33 -3.97
N GLU A 216 -28.54 -11.14 -4.39
CA GLU A 216 -29.95 -10.97 -4.00
C GLU A 216 -30.15 -11.05 -2.48
N SER A 217 -29.30 -11.80 -1.78
CA SER A 217 -29.30 -11.87 -0.31
C SER A 217 -28.98 -10.55 0.39
N CYS A 218 -28.24 -9.64 -0.25
CA CYS A 218 -27.73 -8.41 0.38
C CYS A 218 -28.15 -7.11 -0.32
N VAL A 219 -28.69 -7.16 -1.55
CA VAL A 219 -29.07 -5.96 -2.33
C VAL A 219 -29.99 -5.02 -1.56
N HIS A 220 -30.89 -5.55 -0.72
CA HIS A 220 -31.80 -4.80 0.14
C HIS A 220 -31.12 -3.90 1.19
N LEU A 221 -29.81 -4.05 1.41
CA LEU A 221 -29.01 -3.24 2.33
C LEU A 221 -28.58 -1.89 1.72
N PHE A 222 -28.68 -1.71 0.40
CA PHE A 222 -28.11 -0.58 -0.34
C PHE A 222 -29.20 0.28 -1.01
N GLY A 223 -30.23 0.61 -0.24
CA GLY A 223 -31.22 1.62 -0.64
C GLY A 223 -30.83 3.02 -0.17
N PHE A 224 -31.29 4.04 -0.90
CA PHE A 224 -31.08 5.43 -0.52
C PHE A 224 -32.31 6.31 -0.70
N SER A 225 -32.36 7.41 0.06
CA SER A 225 -33.36 8.46 -0.08
C SER A 225 -32.72 9.74 -0.65
N TYR A 226 -33.43 10.42 -1.53
CA TYR A 226 -32.99 11.69 -2.13
C TYR A 226 -34.19 12.64 -2.29
N TYR A 227 -33.92 13.91 -2.59
CA TYR A 227 -34.94 14.88 -2.98
C TYR A 227 -35.03 14.95 -4.50
N ASP A 228 -36.24 14.82 -5.05
CA ASP A 228 -36.50 15.11 -6.47
C ASP A 228 -36.50 16.63 -6.75
N SER A 229 -36.73 17.01 -8.02
CA SER A 229 -36.72 18.41 -8.47
C SER A 229 -37.76 19.31 -7.80
N ASP A 230 -38.84 18.73 -7.27
CA ASP A 230 -39.92 19.47 -6.61
C ASP A 230 -39.73 19.56 -5.08
N GLY A 231 -38.75 18.81 -4.55
CA GLY A 231 -38.40 18.78 -3.13
C GLY A 231 -39.10 17.66 -2.34
N GLU A 232 -39.69 16.68 -3.03
CA GLU A 232 -40.30 15.52 -2.40
C GLU A 232 -39.28 14.38 -2.18
N VAL A 233 -39.53 13.56 -1.16
CA VAL A 233 -38.59 12.49 -0.76
C VAL A 233 -38.85 11.21 -1.55
N GLN A 234 -37.93 10.90 -2.46
CA GLN A 234 -37.93 9.69 -3.26
C GLN A 234 -36.94 8.65 -2.74
N TYR A 235 -37.11 7.41 -3.19
CA TYR A 235 -36.26 6.28 -2.81
C TYR A 235 -35.77 5.51 -4.03
N ALA A 236 -34.56 4.98 -3.96
CA ALA A 236 -34.00 4.09 -4.96
C ALA A 236 -33.14 2.99 -4.31
N LEU A 237 -32.85 1.94 -5.07
CA LEU A 237 -32.09 0.77 -4.64
C LEU A 237 -30.94 0.52 -5.61
N PHE A 238 -29.71 0.41 -5.12
CA PHE A 238 -28.58 -0.02 -5.94
C PHE A 238 -28.68 -1.50 -6.32
N ARG A 239 -28.44 -1.80 -7.60
CA ARG A 239 -28.18 -3.17 -8.08
C ARG A 239 -26.69 -3.49 -8.11
N TYR A 240 -25.86 -2.50 -8.37
CA TYR A 240 -24.40 -2.61 -8.43
C TYR A 240 -23.72 -1.82 -7.31
N MET A 241 -22.47 -2.17 -7.01
CA MET A 241 -21.78 -1.71 -5.83
C MET A 241 -21.63 -0.18 -5.74
N THR A 242 -22.12 0.39 -4.64
CA THR A 242 -22.14 1.84 -4.42
C THR A 242 -20.76 2.39 -4.01
N MET A 243 -20.54 3.68 -4.31
CA MET A 243 -19.39 4.43 -3.82
C MET A 243 -19.60 4.80 -2.34
N GLY A 244 -18.56 4.66 -1.52
CA GLY A 244 -18.59 4.97 -0.08
C GLY A 244 -18.88 3.77 0.84
N PHE A 245 -19.20 2.60 0.28
CA PHE A 245 -19.21 1.35 1.04
C PHE A 245 -17.77 0.90 1.35
N LYS A 246 -17.48 0.61 2.63
CA LYS A 246 -16.10 0.41 3.13
C LYS A 246 -15.35 -0.78 2.51
N LEU A 247 -16.08 -1.75 1.94
CA LEU A 247 -15.49 -2.96 1.34
C LEU A 247 -15.31 -2.85 -0.18
N SER A 248 -15.72 -1.74 -0.80
CA SER A 248 -15.74 -1.60 -2.27
C SER A 248 -14.37 -1.83 -2.91
N SER A 249 -13.31 -1.24 -2.35
CA SER A 249 -11.95 -1.39 -2.87
C SER A 249 -11.44 -2.84 -2.80
N PHE A 250 -11.81 -3.61 -1.76
CA PHE A 250 -11.42 -5.01 -1.63
C PHE A 250 -12.15 -5.91 -2.64
N TYR A 251 -13.45 -5.70 -2.82
CA TYR A 251 -14.25 -6.44 -3.81
C TYR A 251 -13.79 -6.16 -5.24
N TRP A 252 -13.48 -4.90 -5.55
CA TRP A 252 -12.94 -4.53 -6.85
C TRP A 252 -11.54 -5.09 -7.09
N ALA A 253 -10.63 -4.96 -6.11
CA ALA A 253 -9.29 -5.52 -6.22
C ALA A 253 -9.32 -7.04 -6.45
N TYR A 254 -10.06 -7.80 -5.63
CA TYR A 254 -10.25 -9.25 -5.84
C TYR A 254 -10.78 -9.57 -7.25
N SER A 255 -11.75 -8.79 -7.73
CA SER A 255 -12.36 -8.98 -9.05
C SER A 255 -11.39 -8.74 -10.20
N ILE A 256 -10.56 -7.69 -10.12
CA ILE A 256 -9.51 -7.40 -11.11
C ILE A 256 -8.39 -8.42 -11.04
N HIS A 257 -7.97 -8.85 -9.85
CA HIS A 257 -7.00 -9.93 -9.67
C HIS A 257 -7.49 -11.22 -10.37
N SER A 258 -8.74 -11.63 -10.11
CA SER A 258 -9.36 -12.81 -10.77
C SER A 258 -9.44 -12.67 -12.29
N LEU A 259 -9.84 -11.49 -12.79
CA LEU A 259 -9.92 -11.19 -14.23
C LEU A 259 -8.57 -11.31 -14.92
N LEU A 260 -7.55 -10.64 -14.41
CA LEU A 260 -6.24 -10.56 -15.05
C LEU A 260 -5.49 -11.90 -14.99
N SER A 261 -5.53 -12.60 -13.85
CA SER A 261 -4.95 -13.94 -13.71
C SER A 261 -5.63 -14.98 -14.60
N THR A 262 -6.92 -14.81 -14.92
CA THR A 262 -7.62 -15.68 -15.88
C THR A 262 -7.30 -15.32 -17.32
N ALA A 263 -7.28 -14.02 -17.67
CA ALA A 263 -7.10 -13.57 -19.05
C ALA A 263 -5.66 -13.68 -19.56
N ILE A 264 -4.70 -13.18 -18.77
CA ILE A 264 -3.31 -12.94 -19.18
C ILE A 264 -2.29 -13.31 -18.07
N PRO A 265 -2.30 -14.57 -17.57
CA PRO A 265 -1.32 -15.05 -16.60
C PRO A 265 0.15 -14.93 -17.07
N GLU A 266 0.40 -14.77 -18.36
CA GLU A 266 1.74 -14.51 -18.91
C GLU A 266 2.30 -13.13 -18.56
N ALA A 267 1.44 -12.16 -18.22
CA ALA A 267 1.81 -10.79 -17.90
C ALA A 267 1.37 -10.35 -16.50
N TYR A 268 0.54 -11.15 -15.82
CA TYR A 268 0.03 -10.87 -14.48
C TYR A 268 0.07 -12.10 -13.59
N CYS A 269 0.83 -12.01 -12.50
CA CYS A 269 0.95 -13.04 -11.48
C CYS A 269 0.84 -12.40 -10.09
N THR A 270 0.19 -13.08 -9.15
CA THR A 270 0.07 -12.65 -7.75
C THR A 270 1.27 -13.01 -6.89
N ASP A 271 1.92 -14.13 -7.22
CA ASP A 271 2.94 -14.77 -6.37
C ASP A 271 4.33 -14.78 -7.05
N GLY A 272 4.54 -13.90 -8.04
CA GLY A 272 5.76 -13.82 -8.82
C GLY A 272 5.81 -12.57 -9.72
N PRO A 273 6.84 -12.44 -10.58
CA PRO A 273 7.06 -11.24 -11.39
C PRO A 273 5.84 -10.88 -12.25
N THR A 274 5.43 -9.61 -12.20
CA THR A 274 4.26 -9.11 -12.94
C THR A 274 4.60 -7.88 -13.76
N HIS A 275 4.08 -7.83 -14.99
CA HIS A 275 4.17 -6.67 -15.88
C HIS A 275 3.00 -5.71 -15.73
N ILE A 276 2.06 -6.03 -14.84
CA ILE A 276 0.86 -5.25 -14.57
C ILE A 276 0.70 -5.07 -13.06
N LEU A 277 0.52 -3.82 -12.66
CA LEU A 277 0.26 -3.39 -11.29
C LEU A 277 -1.14 -2.79 -11.21
N THR A 278 -1.84 -3.11 -10.13
CA THR A 278 -3.25 -2.76 -9.92
C THR A 278 -3.42 -2.13 -8.56
N PHE A 279 -3.93 -0.90 -8.51
CA PHE A 279 -4.25 -0.19 -7.29
C PHE A 279 -5.66 0.39 -7.40
N VAL A 280 -6.63 -0.33 -6.85
CA VAL A 280 -8.06 -0.02 -6.97
C VAL A 280 -8.43 0.18 -8.45
N ASP A 281 -8.76 1.39 -8.89
CA ASP A 281 -9.22 1.68 -10.26
C ASP A 281 -8.07 1.97 -11.25
N ASP A 282 -6.86 2.20 -10.74
CA ASP A 282 -5.66 2.51 -11.53
C ASP A 282 -4.88 1.22 -11.88
N ILE A 283 -4.67 0.99 -13.17
CA ILE A 283 -3.87 -0.11 -13.72
C ILE A 283 -2.64 0.45 -14.45
N LEU A 284 -1.45 0.01 -14.06
CA LEU A 284 -0.18 0.36 -14.70
C LEU A 284 0.43 -0.89 -15.33
N ALA A 285 0.66 -0.84 -16.64
CA ALA A 285 1.39 -1.86 -17.39
C ALA A 285 2.80 -1.37 -17.75
N TRP A 286 3.79 -2.26 -17.72
CA TRP A 286 5.17 -1.94 -18.07
C TRP A 286 5.86 -3.06 -18.88
N SER A 287 6.74 -2.68 -19.82
CA SER A 287 7.70 -3.60 -20.47
C SER A 287 8.98 -2.84 -20.84
N ARG A 288 10.09 -3.55 -20.99
CA ARG A 288 11.34 -3.02 -21.58
C ARG A 288 11.15 -2.54 -23.02
N PHE A 289 10.23 -3.16 -23.77
CA PHE A 289 10.00 -2.86 -25.19
C PHE A 289 8.72 -2.04 -25.39
N MET A 290 8.81 -1.00 -26.25
CA MET A 290 7.67 -0.10 -26.50
C MET A 290 6.49 -0.85 -27.15
N ASP A 291 6.77 -1.69 -28.14
CA ASP A 291 5.76 -2.46 -28.89
C ASP A 291 5.02 -3.48 -28.01
N GLU A 292 5.72 -4.09 -27.05
CA GLU A 292 5.08 -4.91 -26.02
C GLU A 292 4.21 -4.08 -25.08
N CYS A 293 4.67 -2.90 -24.64
CA CYS A 293 3.87 -2.00 -23.81
C CYS A 293 2.59 -1.53 -24.54
N VAL A 294 2.69 -1.22 -25.84
CA VAL A 294 1.52 -0.93 -26.72
C VAL A 294 0.57 -2.12 -26.76
N HIS A 295 1.09 -3.33 -27.00
CA HIS A 295 0.27 -4.54 -27.12
C HIS A 295 -0.40 -4.87 -25.77
N LEU A 296 0.33 -4.85 -24.67
CA LEU A 296 -0.16 -5.10 -23.32
C LEU A 296 -1.26 -4.10 -22.92
N LYS A 297 -1.04 -2.80 -23.16
CA LYS A 297 -2.08 -1.76 -22.99
C LYS A 297 -3.33 -2.06 -23.81
N SER A 298 -3.15 -2.41 -25.08
CA SER A 298 -4.25 -2.69 -26.02
C SER A 298 -5.02 -3.97 -25.66
N LEU A 299 -4.34 -4.95 -25.05
CA LEU A 299 -4.90 -6.19 -24.57
C LEU A 299 -5.66 -5.99 -23.25
N LEU A 300 -5.12 -5.21 -22.32
CA LEU A 300 -5.79 -4.80 -21.07
C LEU A 300 -7.10 -4.04 -21.34
N VAL A 301 -7.06 -3.04 -22.22
CA VAL A 301 -8.27 -2.31 -22.65
C VAL A 301 -9.31 -3.29 -23.20
N TYR A 302 -8.89 -4.22 -24.06
CA TYR A 302 -9.77 -5.23 -24.64
C TYR A 302 -10.36 -6.17 -23.58
N ILE A 303 -9.56 -6.65 -22.62
CA ILE A 303 -10.03 -7.51 -21.51
C ILE A 303 -11.11 -6.80 -20.68
N LEU A 304 -10.86 -5.53 -20.31
CA LEU A 304 -11.81 -4.72 -19.56
C LEU A 304 -13.12 -4.52 -20.36
N GLU A 305 -13.01 -4.12 -21.63
CA GLU A 305 -14.17 -3.95 -22.53
C GLU A 305 -14.96 -5.24 -22.72
N ARG A 306 -14.30 -6.42 -22.78
CA ARG A 306 -14.97 -7.72 -22.92
C ARG A 306 -15.80 -8.14 -21.71
N VAL A 307 -15.50 -7.59 -20.52
CA VAL A 307 -16.29 -7.78 -19.30
C VAL A 307 -17.16 -6.55 -18.95
N ASN A 308 -17.35 -5.64 -19.92
CA ASN A 308 -18.08 -4.37 -19.81
C ASN A 308 -17.47 -3.31 -18.86
N ALA A 309 -16.29 -3.56 -18.30
CA ALA A 309 -15.56 -2.56 -17.51
C ALA A 309 -15.00 -1.47 -18.43
N LYS A 310 -15.53 -0.25 -18.32
CA LYS A 310 -15.17 0.86 -19.22
C LYS A 310 -13.82 1.48 -18.83
N ALA A 311 -12.88 1.51 -19.78
CA ALA A 311 -11.64 2.28 -19.67
C ALA A 311 -11.70 3.52 -20.60
N PRO A 312 -12.09 4.72 -20.14
CA PRO A 312 -12.31 5.88 -21.03
C PRO A 312 -11.04 6.30 -21.79
N ILE A 313 -11.15 6.65 -23.08
CA ILE A 313 -9.98 6.98 -23.93
C ILE A 313 -9.12 8.10 -23.32
N ALA A 314 -9.74 9.16 -22.80
CA ALA A 314 -9.05 10.28 -22.13
C ALA A 314 -8.24 9.86 -20.87
N LYS A 315 -8.51 8.67 -20.32
CA LYS A 315 -7.83 8.09 -19.15
C LYS A 315 -6.76 7.04 -19.52
N ARG A 316 -6.55 6.75 -20.81
CA ARG A 316 -5.56 5.78 -21.32
C ARG A 316 -4.20 6.44 -21.57
N LYS A 317 -3.36 6.59 -20.55
CA LYS A 317 -2.01 7.19 -20.62
C LYS A 317 -0.96 6.29 -21.32
N GLY A 318 0.09 6.87 -21.87
CA GLY A 318 1.23 6.14 -22.47
C GLY A 318 0.94 5.39 -23.79
N PRO A 319 1.85 4.54 -24.29
CA PRO A 319 3.15 4.19 -23.69
C PRO A 319 4.08 5.41 -23.60
N ALA A 320 4.81 5.54 -22.50
CA ALA A 320 5.78 6.63 -22.31
C ALA A 320 6.91 6.19 -21.37
N ARG A 321 8.08 6.83 -21.51
CA ARG A 321 9.18 6.71 -20.53
C ARG A 321 8.92 7.45 -19.22
N LYS A 322 7.94 8.37 -19.21
CA LYS A 322 7.47 9.16 -18.06
C LYS A 322 5.96 9.06 -17.95
N ILE A 323 5.42 8.77 -16.77
CA ILE A 323 3.96 8.68 -16.54
C ILE A 323 3.60 9.09 -15.11
N ASP A 324 2.42 9.68 -14.90
CA ASP A 324 1.89 9.91 -13.55
C ASP A 324 0.97 8.77 -13.12
N TYR A 325 1.27 8.14 -11.97
CA TYR A 325 0.58 7.01 -11.37
C TYR A 325 0.53 7.20 -9.83
N LEU A 326 -0.64 7.06 -9.21
CA LEU A 326 -0.84 7.19 -7.75
C LEU A 326 -0.29 8.49 -7.11
N GLY A 327 -0.39 9.61 -7.83
CA GLY A 327 0.16 10.91 -7.37
C GLY A 327 1.69 11.01 -7.46
N LEU A 328 2.36 10.00 -8.01
CA LEU A 328 3.78 9.96 -8.28
C LEU A 328 4.04 10.09 -9.78
N THR A 329 5.12 10.80 -10.16
CA THR A 329 5.67 10.77 -11.51
C THR A 329 6.72 9.68 -11.59
N LEU A 330 6.46 8.65 -12.38
CA LEU A 330 7.39 7.57 -12.70
C LEU A 330 8.22 7.95 -13.94
N VAL A 331 9.50 7.61 -13.93
CA VAL A 331 10.46 7.69 -15.06
C VAL A 331 11.28 6.39 -15.14
N GLN A 332 12.21 6.28 -16.09
CA GLN A 332 13.13 5.14 -16.16
C GLN A 332 13.94 5.02 -14.85
N GLY A 333 13.82 3.91 -14.14
CA GLY A 333 14.55 3.62 -12.90
C GLY A 333 14.14 4.40 -11.65
N ASP A 334 13.48 5.56 -11.79
CA ASP A 334 13.10 6.44 -10.69
C ASP A 334 11.61 6.83 -10.66
N TYR A 335 11.17 7.32 -9.51
CA TYR A 335 9.91 8.03 -9.32
C TYR A 335 10.11 9.31 -8.49
N ARG A 336 9.16 10.23 -8.49
CA ARG A 336 9.07 11.33 -7.53
C ARG A 336 7.61 11.64 -7.22
N VAL A 337 7.36 12.49 -6.23
CA VAL A 337 6.01 13.06 -6.05
C VAL A 337 5.67 13.90 -7.29
N SER A 338 4.48 13.69 -7.86
CA SER A 338 4.07 14.38 -9.09
C SER A 338 3.93 15.89 -8.88
N ASP A 339 4.14 16.68 -9.93
CA ASP A 339 4.09 18.15 -9.86
C ASP A 339 2.75 18.67 -9.28
N SER A 340 1.63 18.01 -9.62
CA SER A 340 0.31 18.32 -9.08
C SER A 340 0.13 17.99 -7.58
N THR A 341 0.77 16.91 -7.12
CA THR A 341 0.78 16.54 -5.70
C THR A 341 1.74 17.42 -4.90
N LEU A 342 2.90 17.79 -5.47
CA LEU A 342 3.83 18.76 -4.90
C LEU A 342 3.17 20.12 -4.70
N GLU A 343 2.40 20.61 -5.68
CA GLU A 343 1.70 21.88 -5.55
C GLU A 343 0.61 21.83 -4.49
N THR A 344 -0.20 20.76 -4.49
CA THR A 344 -1.19 20.49 -3.44
C THR A 344 -0.54 20.45 -2.05
N LEU A 345 0.65 19.87 -1.93
CA LEU A 345 1.43 19.79 -0.69
C LEU A 345 1.95 21.18 -0.25
N ARG A 346 2.44 22.00 -1.19
CA ARG A 346 2.89 23.39 -0.91
C ARG A 346 1.76 24.24 -0.35
N THR A 347 0.61 24.29 -1.02
CA THR A 347 -0.57 25.02 -0.52
C THR A 347 -1.04 24.48 0.84
N ASN A 348 -0.88 23.17 1.09
CA ASN A 348 -1.15 22.57 2.40
C ASN A 348 -0.10 22.93 3.46
N LEU A 349 1.13 23.28 3.11
CA LEU A 349 2.18 23.69 4.05
C LEU A 349 2.11 25.18 4.40
N GLU A 350 1.71 26.05 3.46
CA GLU A 350 1.52 27.49 3.65
C GLU A 350 0.59 27.84 4.82
N SER A 351 -0.46 27.05 5.02
CA SER A 351 -1.39 27.22 6.14
C SER A 351 -0.99 26.34 7.33
N LYS A 352 -0.81 26.91 8.53
CA LYS A 352 -0.65 26.08 9.74
C LYS A 352 -1.95 25.39 10.14
N PRO A 353 -1.91 24.13 10.60
CA PRO A 353 -3.10 23.46 11.12
C PRO A 353 -3.54 24.11 12.44
N LEU A 354 -4.82 24.45 12.54
CA LEU A 354 -5.41 25.08 13.74
C LEU A 354 -6.03 24.05 14.71
N THR A 355 -6.31 22.82 14.25
CA THR A 355 -7.00 21.79 15.04
C THR A 355 -6.26 20.47 15.02
N LEU A 356 -6.49 19.66 16.07
CA LEU A 356 -5.94 18.31 16.18
C LEU A 356 -6.23 17.42 14.96
N ARG A 357 -7.44 17.46 14.39
CA ARG A 357 -7.78 16.78 13.13
C ARG A 357 -6.94 17.32 11.97
N GLY A 358 -6.86 18.65 11.81
CA GLY A 358 -6.09 19.28 10.74
C GLY A 358 -4.61 18.88 10.77
N LEU A 359 -3.99 18.89 11.96
CA LEU A 359 -2.60 18.47 12.12
C LEU A 359 -2.41 16.99 11.79
N ARG A 360 -3.30 16.11 12.26
CA ARG A 360 -3.29 14.67 11.90
C ARG A 360 -3.38 14.46 10.39
N THR A 361 -4.27 15.17 9.71
CA THR A 361 -4.41 15.09 8.24
C THR A 361 -3.14 15.54 7.53
N LYS A 362 -2.56 16.68 7.91
CA LYS A 362 -1.33 17.19 7.28
C LYS A 362 -0.12 16.29 7.56
N LEU A 363 0.04 15.77 8.77
CA LEU A 363 1.10 14.79 9.10
C LEU A 363 0.96 13.49 8.28
N GLY A 364 -0.27 13.03 8.01
CA GLY A 364 -0.52 11.90 7.12
C GLY A 364 -0.09 12.16 5.68
N LEU A 365 -0.43 13.34 5.14
CA LEU A 365 0.00 13.79 3.80
C LEU A 365 1.53 13.90 3.68
N LEU A 366 2.18 14.46 4.71
CA LEU A 366 3.64 14.53 4.78
C LEU A 366 4.29 13.13 4.78
N GLN A 367 3.73 12.20 5.55
CA GLN A 367 4.23 10.82 5.60
C GLN A 367 4.02 10.07 4.28
N PHE A 368 2.96 10.36 3.51
CA PHE A 368 2.81 9.88 2.13
C PHE A 368 3.92 10.45 1.21
N CYS A 369 4.22 11.74 1.33
CA CYS A 369 5.30 12.40 0.58
C CYS A 369 6.69 12.24 1.22
N ARG A 370 6.91 11.27 2.13
CA ARG A 370 8.14 11.14 2.93
C ARG A 370 9.42 11.10 2.08
N SER A 371 9.31 10.62 0.85
CA SER A 371 10.37 10.59 -0.16
C SER A 371 11.01 11.94 -0.47
N LEU A 372 10.37 13.07 -0.15
CA LEU A 372 10.91 14.43 -0.35
C LEU A 372 11.94 14.84 0.72
N TRP A 373 11.88 14.25 1.93
CA TRP A 373 12.80 14.55 3.04
C TRP A 373 13.83 13.44 3.22
N ARG A 374 14.59 13.18 2.15
CA ARG A 374 15.63 12.15 2.13
C ARG A 374 16.76 12.55 3.10
N PRO A 375 17.30 11.62 3.89
CA PRO A 375 18.53 11.87 4.64
C PRO A 375 19.68 12.12 3.65
N GLU A 376 20.19 13.34 3.63
CA GLU A 376 21.54 13.61 3.12
C GLU A 376 22.55 12.85 3.99
N ARG A 377 23.73 12.51 3.45
CA ARG A 377 24.84 11.92 4.22
C ARG A 377 25.05 12.72 5.51
N ASN A 378 24.95 12.04 6.66
CA ASN A 378 25.14 12.58 8.00
C ASN A 378 24.20 13.72 8.44
N ARG A 379 23.01 13.88 7.84
CA ARG A 379 21.99 14.88 8.26
C ARG A 379 20.62 14.27 8.58
N ALA A 380 20.53 13.63 9.74
CA ALA A 380 19.28 13.05 10.24
C ALA A 380 18.27 14.12 10.73
N ASP A 381 18.76 15.31 11.07
CA ASP A 381 17.98 16.51 11.43
C ASP A 381 17.04 16.98 10.29
N LYS A 382 17.41 16.71 9.04
CA LYS A 382 16.59 17.00 7.85
C LYS A 382 15.51 15.95 7.55
N THR A 383 15.50 14.81 8.25
CA THR A 383 14.52 13.75 7.97
C THR A 383 13.11 14.16 8.40
N LEU A 384 12.09 13.71 7.67
CA LEU A 384 10.70 13.98 8.06
C LEU A 384 10.39 13.50 9.49
N SER A 385 10.97 12.37 9.93
CA SER A 385 10.81 11.88 11.31
C SER A 385 11.29 12.89 12.35
N HIS A 386 12.43 13.56 12.11
CA HIS A 386 12.94 14.60 13.00
C HIS A 386 12.06 15.85 12.94
N LEU A 387 11.82 16.37 11.73
CA LEU A 387 11.05 17.60 11.50
C LEU A 387 9.61 17.50 12.03
N THR A 388 9.01 16.30 12.03
CA THR A 388 7.65 16.06 12.56
C THR A 388 7.59 15.62 14.02
N ALA A 389 8.71 15.43 14.71
CA ALA A 389 8.74 14.97 16.10
C ALA A 389 7.97 15.92 17.07
N PRO A 390 8.13 17.25 17.04
CA PRO A 390 7.39 18.15 17.93
C PRO A 390 5.87 18.03 17.79
N PHE A 391 5.38 17.88 16.55
CA PHE A 391 3.96 17.77 16.25
C PHE A 391 3.37 16.42 16.63
N THR A 392 4.11 15.33 16.40
CA THR A 392 3.65 13.98 16.76
C THR A 392 3.71 13.76 18.27
N SER A 393 4.62 14.41 19.00
CA SER A 393 4.57 14.54 20.47
C SER A 393 3.33 15.30 20.94
N LEU A 394 3.04 16.47 20.34
CA LEU A 394 1.85 17.28 20.64
C LEU A 394 0.55 16.50 20.42
N VAL A 395 0.42 15.75 19.32
CA VAL A 395 -0.76 14.90 19.11
C VAL A 395 -0.83 13.79 20.17
N GLY A 396 0.31 13.21 20.54
CA GLY A 396 0.37 12.18 21.58
C GLY A 396 -0.12 12.65 22.94
N SER A 397 0.32 13.83 23.39
CA SER A 397 -0.14 14.41 24.67
C SER A 397 -1.63 14.76 24.62
N MET A 398 -2.12 15.33 23.51
CA MET A 398 -3.54 15.64 23.35
C MET A 398 -4.43 14.38 23.29
N VAL A 399 -3.96 13.29 22.68
CA VAL A 399 -4.67 12.00 22.65
C VAL A 399 -4.68 11.35 24.05
N ALA A 400 -3.56 11.38 24.78
CA ALA A 400 -3.50 10.91 26.17
C ALA A 400 -4.47 11.69 27.07
N ALA A 401 -4.58 13.00 26.86
CA ALA A 401 -5.56 13.88 27.52
C ALA A 401 -7.01 13.72 27.02
N LYS A 402 -7.29 12.75 26.12
CA LYS A 402 -8.61 12.48 25.53
C LYS A 402 -9.24 13.71 24.84
N SER A 403 -8.41 14.56 24.24
CA SER A 403 -8.84 15.77 23.53
C SER A 403 -9.77 15.46 22.36
N LYS A 404 -10.80 16.28 22.15
CA LYS A 404 -11.69 16.17 20.98
C LYS A 404 -10.89 16.36 19.69
N LYS A 405 -11.28 15.67 18.61
CA LYS A 405 -10.66 15.82 17.27
C LYS A 405 -10.66 17.28 16.75
N THR A 406 -11.59 18.11 17.23
CA THR A 406 -11.71 19.55 16.90
C THR A 406 -10.99 20.48 17.89
N ALA A 407 -10.25 19.95 18.87
CA ALA A 407 -9.51 20.77 19.83
C ALA A 407 -8.50 21.67 19.11
N SER A 408 -8.46 22.94 19.51
CA SER A 408 -7.48 23.92 19.03
C SER A 408 -6.08 23.54 19.46
N LEU A 409 -5.09 23.84 18.63
CA LEU A 409 -3.68 23.62 18.94
C LEU A 409 -3.08 24.86 19.59
N HIS A 410 -2.38 24.68 20.71
CA HIS A 410 -1.55 25.75 21.27
C HIS A 410 -0.26 25.85 20.46
N TRP A 411 -0.21 26.82 19.56
CA TRP A 411 0.87 26.96 18.58
C TRP A 411 1.98 27.88 19.11
N THR A 412 3.10 27.29 19.53
CA THR A 412 4.26 28.01 20.06
C THR A 412 5.21 28.48 18.95
N ALA A 413 6.13 29.39 19.28
CA ALA A 413 7.17 29.84 18.35
C ALA A 413 8.08 28.68 17.86
N ASP A 414 8.36 27.70 18.73
CA ASP A 414 9.14 26.51 18.35
C ASP A 414 8.40 25.61 17.36
N LEU A 415 7.07 25.49 17.50
CA LEU A 415 6.23 24.78 16.54
C LEU A 415 6.13 25.55 15.20
N GLU A 416 6.05 26.87 15.22
CA GLU A 416 6.13 27.69 14.00
C GLU A 416 7.46 27.47 13.26
N LYS A 417 8.59 27.50 13.99
CA LYS A 417 9.93 27.24 13.44
C LYS A 417 10.05 25.82 12.88
N ALA A 418 9.56 24.82 13.60
CA ALA A 418 9.56 23.43 13.14
C ALA A 418 8.67 23.21 11.91
N TRP A 419 7.52 23.91 11.83
CA TRP A 419 6.60 23.82 10.69
C TRP A 419 7.23 24.41 9.44
N LYS A 420 7.86 25.57 9.57
CA LYS A 420 8.62 26.17 8.46
C LYS A 420 9.78 25.27 8.01
N ALA A 421 10.50 24.67 8.96
CA ALA A 421 11.61 23.76 8.65
C ALA A 421 11.18 22.50 7.85
N ILE A 422 9.91 22.06 7.93
CA ILE A 422 9.37 21.02 7.05
C ILE A 422 9.36 21.50 5.59
N GLY A 423 8.87 22.72 5.33
CA GLY A 423 8.88 23.31 3.99
C GLY A 423 10.30 23.60 3.48
N ASP A 424 11.13 24.23 4.32
CA ASP A 424 12.50 24.65 3.95
C ASP A 424 13.44 23.46 3.63
N ASN A 425 13.15 22.25 4.13
CA ASN A 425 13.92 21.02 3.86
C ASN A 425 13.20 20.04 2.91
N MET A 426 12.14 20.47 2.24
CA MET A 426 11.44 19.64 1.24
C MET A 426 12.23 19.63 -0.08
N GLY A 427 12.82 18.49 -0.43
CA GLY A 427 13.48 18.30 -1.72
C GLY A 427 12.48 18.06 -2.87
N ASP A 428 12.98 18.09 -4.10
CA ASP A 428 12.26 17.80 -5.35
C ASP A 428 12.85 16.60 -6.12
N ALA A 429 13.86 15.94 -5.52
CA ALA A 429 14.70 14.94 -6.15
C ALA A 429 13.97 13.64 -6.51
N PHE A 430 14.41 13.04 -7.62
CA PHE A 430 13.99 11.70 -8.02
C PHE A 430 14.50 10.63 -7.03
N VAL A 431 13.63 9.65 -6.79
CA VAL A 431 13.81 8.48 -5.93
C VAL A 431 13.89 7.26 -6.84
N PRO A 432 15.05 6.61 -6.97
CA PRO A 432 15.11 5.33 -7.67
C PRO A 432 14.15 4.32 -7.03
N PHE A 433 13.41 3.55 -7.84
CA PHE A 433 12.54 2.44 -7.37
C PHE A 433 13.30 1.51 -6.42
N HIS A 434 14.54 1.24 -6.85
CA HIS A 434 15.59 0.56 -6.11
C HIS A 434 16.78 1.50 -6.13
N SER A 435 17.27 1.91 -4.98
CA SER A 435 18.26 2.99 -4.80
C SER A 435 19.55 2.77 -5.62
N GLN A 436 19.52 3.28 -6.85
CA GLN A 436 20.44 3.06 -7.97
C GLN A 436 20.66 1.59 -8.32
N LEU A 437 19.99 1.05 -9.34
CA LEU A 437 20.17 -0.33 -9.85
C LEU A 437 20.61 -0.40 -11.33
N ASP A 438 21.60 0.42 -11.68
CA ASP A 438 22.56 0.09 -12.75
C ASP A 438 23.89 -0.32 -12.10
N ASN A 439 24.42 -1.46 -12.51
CA ASN A 439 25.66 -2.09 -12.05
C ASN A 439 25.71 -2.45 -10.54
N TRP A 440 25.11 -3.60 -10.17
CA TRP A 440 25.27 -4.24 -8.85
C TRP A 440 26.24 -5.43 -8.85
N ASP A 441 26.76 -5.79 -10.02
CA ASP A 441 27.81 -6.78 -10.14
C ASP A 441 29.06 -6.28 -9.42
N GLY A 442 29.59 -7.08 -8.49
CA GLY A 442 30.70 -6.66 -7.63
C GLY A 442 30.34 -5.66 -6.53
N MET A 443 29.05 -5.46 -6.20
CA MET A 443 28.62 -4.65 -5.06
C MET A 443 28.30 -5.49 -3.82
N GLN A 444 28.26 -4.82 -2.67
CA GLN A 444 27.95 -5.36 -1.35
C GLN A 444 26.84 -4.53 -0.71
N LEU A 445 25.88 -5.19 -0.06
CA LEU A 445 24.93 -4.56 0.85
C LEU A 445 25.39 -4.63 2.31
N VAL A 446 25.21 -3.53 3.03
CA VAL A 446 25.53 -3.43 4.46
C VAL A 446 24.36 -2.82 5.22
N LEU A 447 23.76 -3.58 6.13
CA LEU A 447 22.70 -3.12 7.02
C LEU A 447 23.29 -2.86 8.40
N MET A 448 23.08 -1.66 8.97
CA MET A 448 23.44 -1.36 10.37
C MET A 448 22.17 -1.02 11.15
N SER A 449 21.82 -1.80 12.16
CA SER A 449 20.65 -1.58 13.02
C SER A 449 21.04 -1.10 14.41
N ASP A 450 20.15 -0.35 15.05
CA ASP A 450 20.26 0.08 16.46
C ASP A 450 18.90 0.06 17.16
N ALA A 451 18.88 -0.17 18.48
CA ALA A 451 17.66 -0.12 19.29
C ALA A 451 17.83 0.70 20.59
N SER A 452 17.31 1.93 20.61
CA SER A 452 17.18 2.71 21.84
C SER A 452 16.04 2.20 22.74
N PRO A 453 15.92 2.68 24.01
CA PRO A 453 14.82 2.33 24.91
C PRO A 453 13.40 2.68 24.42
N GLU A 454 13.28 3.46 23.35
CA GLU A 454 12.05 4.10 22.89
C GLU A 454 11.73 3.82 21.42
N ALA A 455 12.75 3.67 20.57
CA ALA A 455 12.61 3.35 19.14
C ALA A 455 13.86 2.65 18.61
N GLY A 456 13.72 1.93 17.50
CA GLY A 456 14.82 1.32 16.73
C GLY A 456 14.93 1.90 15.33
N ALA A 457 16.11 1.78 14.75
CA ALA A 457 16.43 2.24 13.41
C ALA A 457 17.34 1.24 12.70
N ALA A 458 17.32 1.26 11.36
CA ALA A 458 18.30 0.57 10.56
C ALA A 458 18.64 1.39 9.31
N CYS A 459 19.89 1.32 8.88
CA CYS A 459 20.40 1.98 7.69
C CYS A 459 20.92 0.91 6.73
N LEU A 460 20.43 0.92 5.49
CA LEU A 460 20.92 0.06 4.42
C LEU A 460 21.87 0.87 3.53
N TRP A 461 23.07 0.35 3.36
CA TRP A 461 24.17 0.96 2.61
C TRP A 461 24.61 0.06 1.45
N ARG A 462 25.17 0.67 0.41
CA ARG A 462 25.71 0.02 -0.79
C ARG A 462 27.13 0.49 -1.08
N LEU A 463 28.05 -0.43 -1.35
CA LEU A 463 29.42 -0.12 -1.77
C LEU A 463 30.02 -1.22 -2.64
N SER A 464 31.20 -0.98 -3.23
CA SER A 464 31.96 -2.02 -3.94
C SER A 464 32.40 -3.14 -2.97
N ARG A 465 32.26 -4.39 -3.41
CA ARG A 465 32.61 -5.60 -2.65
C ARG A 465 34.09 -5.71 -2.34
N ASP A 466 34.97 -5.32 -3.27
CA ASP A 466 36.41 -5.25 -3.01
C ASP A 466 36.72 -4.22 -1.92
N LYS A 467 36.10 -3.03 -2.01
CA LYS A 467 36.27 -1.96 -1.01
C LYS A 467 35.77 -2.40 0.38
N PHE A 468 34.68 -3.16 0.44
CA PHE A 468 34.18 -3.77 1.67
C PHE A 468 35.15 -4.82 2.22
N ALA A 469 35.57 -5.77 1.39
CA ALA A 469 36.43 -6.88 1.80
C ALA A 469 37.81 -6.42 2.32
N CYS A 470 38.41 -5.40 1.69
CA CYS A 470 39.69 -4.82 2.13
C CYS A 470 39.60 -4.04 3.45
N ASN A 471 38.40 -3.66 3.91
CA ASN A 471 38.21 -2.81 5.09
C ASN A 471 37.27 -3.44 6.13
N ALA A 472 37.00 -4.75 6.03
CA ALA A 472 35.91 -5.43 6.72
C ALA A 472 35.95 -5.37 8.27
N ASP A 473 37.11 -5.04 8.86
CA ASP A 473 37.35 -4.91 10.30
C ASP A 473 37.35 -3.44 10.78
N GLN A 474 37.23 -2.47 9.87
CA GLN A 474 37.24 -1.02 10.13
C GLN A 474 35.88 -0.35 9.83
N ILE A 475 34.84 -1.13 9.58
CA ILE A 475 33.54 -0.63 9.14
C ILE A 475 32.77 -0.06 10.33
N SER A 476 32.64 1.26 10.33
CA SER A 476 31.73 2.03 11.19
C SER A 476 30.71 2.81 10.35
N ALA A 477 29.67 3.33 10.98
CA ALA A 477 28.68 4.21 10.38
C ALA A 477 29.33 5.48 9.80
N ASP A 478 30.31 6.07 10.49
CA ASP A 478 31.10 7.21 10.00
C ASP A 478 31.90 6.81 8.74
N TRP A 479 32.56 5.66 8.76
CA TRP A 479 33.30 5.15 7.59
C TRP A 479 32.37 4.88 6.40
N LEU A 480 31.20 4.26 6.63
CA LEU A 480 30.18 4.01 5.60
C LEU A 480 29.59 5.31 5.04
N ALA A 481 29.42 6.35 5.86
CA ALA A 481 28.94 7.64 5.38
C ALA A 481 29.87 8.25 4.32
N ASP A 482 31.19 8.15 4.53
CA ASP A 482 32.20 8.63 3.59
C ASP A 482 32.44 7.66 2.42
N ASN A 483 32.37 6.35 2.67
CA ASN A 483 32.87 5.33 1.74
C ASN A 483 31.81 4.52 1.01
N ALA A 484 30.56 4.56 1.46
CA ALA A 484 29.40 3.86 0.91
C ALA A 484 28.28 4.85 0.56
N GLN A 485 27.23 4.34 -0.05
CA GLN A 485 26.02 5.08 -0.38
C GLN A 485 24.88 4.62 0.53
N LEU A 486 24.21 5.55 1.20
CA LEU A 486 22.98 5.27 1.93
C LEU A 486 21.86 4.99 0.91
N ILE A 487 21.30 3.79 0.93
CA ILE A 487 20.27 3.36 0.00
C ILE A 487 18.88 3.23 0.65
N GLY A 488 18.81 3.04 1.97
CA GLY A 488 17.54 3.01 2.70
C GLY A 488 17.70 3.35 4.18
N VAL A 489 16.65 3.90 4.79
CA VAL A 489 16.55 4.09 6.25
C VAL A 489 15.19 3.61 6.74
N TRP A 490 15.21 2.67 7.69
CA TRP A 490 14.07 2.14 8.41
C TRP A 490 14.06 2.71 9.83
N THR A 491 12.89 3.09 10.33
CA THR A 491 12.72 3.56 11.73
C THR A 491 11.38 3.10 12.29
N HIS A 492 11.38 2.57 13.50
CA HIS A 492 10.19 2.09 14.20
C HIS A 492 10.20 2.54 15.65
N LYS A 493 9.12 3.17 16.12
CA LYS A 493 8.95 3.50 17.53
C LYS A 493 8.22 2.38 18.26
N TRP A 494 8.76 1.97 19.41
CA TRP A 494 8.19 0.92 20.24
C TRP A 494 6.80 1.31 20.74
N SER A 495 5.81 0.45 20.47
CA SER A 495 4.52 0.44 21.15
C SER A 495 4.70 0.21 22.66
N THR A 496 3.65 0.47 23.45
CA THR A 496 3.63 0.22 24.90
C THR A 496 4.00 -1.22 25.28
N TYR A 497 3.77 -2.18 24.38
CA TYR A 497 4.13 -3.59 24.58
C TYR A 497 5.60 -3.87 24.18
N GLU A 498 6.07 -3.33 23.06
CA GLU A 498 7.47 -3.47 22.60
C GLU A 498 8.47 -2.77 23.55
N LYS A 499 8.05 -1.69 24.23
CA LYS A 499 8.82 -1.05 25.31
C LYS A 499 9.09 -1.93 26.52
N ALA A 500 8.37 -3.04 26.67
CA ALA A 500 8.59 -4.03 27.73
C ALA A 500 9.50 -5.20 27.29
N TYR A 501 10.02 -5.20 26.06
CA TYR A 501 10.95 -6.22 25.58
C TYR A 501 12.34 -5.99 26.17
N ASP A 502 13.17 -7.03 26.29
CA ASP A 502 14.58 -6.82 26.59
C ASP A 502 15.29 -6.14 25.41
N ILE A 503 16.50 -5.60 25.62
CA ILE A 503 17.21 -4.81 24.61
C ILE A 503 17.54 -5.69 23.38
N ALA A 504 17.98 -6.93 23.62
CA ALA A 504 18.32 -7.88 22.56
C ALA A 504 17.11 -8.24 21.67
N ASP A 505 15.90 -8.43 22.25
CA ASP A 505 14.68 -8.65 21.48
C ASP A 505 14.28 -7.43 20.64
N ARG A 506 14.62 -6.19 21.05
CA ARG A 506 14.34 -4.97 20.27
C ARG A 506 15.31 -4.80 19.11
N GLU A 507 16.57 -5.18 19.27
CA GLU A 507 17.52 -5.25 18.16
C GLU A 507 17.13 -6.34 17.16
N LEU A 508 16.77 -7.53 17.64
CA LEU A 508 16.24 -8.61 16.78
C LEU A 508 14.99 -8.17 16.02
N TYR A 509 14.05 -7.48 16.69
CA TYR A 509 12.92 -6.84 16.03
C TYR A 509 13.39 -5.90 14.93
N ALA A 510 14.30 -4.97 15.26
CA ALA A 510 14.78 -3.96 14.32
C ALA A 510 15.38 -4.59 13.05
N ILE A 511 16.17 -5.66 13.21
CA ILE A 511 16.83 -6.37 12.11
C ILE A 511 15.81 -7.14 11.27
N CYS A 512 14.99 -8.00 11.88
CA CYS A 512 14.03 -8.83 11.13
C CYS A 512 13.04 -7.95 10.37
N HIS A 513 12.50 -6.89 11.00
CA HIS A 513 11.57 -5.99 10.34
C HIS A 513 12.24 -5.04 9.33
N ALA A 514 13.52 -4.70 9.46
CA ALA A 514 14.26 -3.96 8.43
C ALA A 514 14.59 -4.84 7.21
N LEU A 515 15.03 -6.09 7.43
CA LEU A 515 15.25 -7.07 6.35
C LEU A 515 13.93 -7.39 5.63
N SER A 516 12.83 -7.59 6.37
CA SER A 516 11.49 -7.77 5.80
C SER A 516 11.03 -6.54 5.00
N HIS A 517 11.27 -5.32 5.51
CA HIS A 517 10.96 -4.07 4.80
C HIS A 517 11.71 -3.92 3.46
N TRP A 518 12.96 -4.38 3.38
CA TRP A 518 13.75 -4.37 2.15
C TRP A 518 13.77 -5.72 1.42
N ARG A 519 12.86 -6.65 1.76
CA ARG A 519 12.88 -8.02 1.24
C ARG A 519 12.98 -8.09 -0.27
N GLN A 520 12.11 -7.38 -1.00
CA GLN A 520 12.08 -7.45 -2.46
C GLN A 520 13.38 -6.91 -3.09
N LEU A 521 13.93 -5.82 -2.54
CA LEU A 521 15.22 -5.26 -2.96
C LEU A 521 16.37 -6.26 -2.73
N ILE A 522 16.43 -6.86 -1.53
CA ILE A 522 17.51 -7.78 -1.16
C ILE A 522 17.41 -9.08 -1.96
N LEU A 523 16.23 -9.71 -2.05
CA LEU A 523 16.04 -10.93 -2.83
C LEU A 523 16.25 -10.69 -4.33
N SER A 524 15.83 -9.54 -4.87
CA SER A 524 16.13 -9.16 -6.26
C SER A 524 17.64 -9.08 -6.49
N PHE A 525 18.38 -8.38 -5.63
CA PHE A 525 19.84 -8.34 -5.68
C PHE A 525 20.47 -9.74 -5.62
N LEU A 526 20.05 -10.57 -4.66
CA LEU A 526 20.59 -11.93 -4.49
C LEU A 526 20.27 -12.87 -5.66
N ASN A 527 19.13 -12.70 -6.33
CA ASN A 527 18.73 -13.52 -7.46
C ASN A 527 19.40 -13.11 -8.78
N PHE A 528 19.48 -11.81 -9.05
CA PHE A 528 19.94 -11.27 -10.34
C PHE A 528 21.44 -10.96 -10.39
N HIS A 529 22.09 -10.62 -9.27
CA HIS A 529 23.51 -10.23 -9.23
C HIS A 529 24.37 -11.26 -8.50
N LYS A 530 24.72 -12.32 -9.22
CA LYS A 530 25.50 -13.46 -8.69
C LYS A 530 27.00 -13.13 -8.60
N LEU A 531 27.68 -13.77 -7.64
CA LEU A 531 29.13 -13.67 -7.51
C LEU A 531 29.82 -14.20 -8.78
N HIS A 532 30.72 -13.40 -9.36
CA HIS A 532 31.60 -13.87 -10.43
C HIS A 532 32.52 -15.00 -9.92
N SER A 533 32.89 -15.92 -10.81
CA SER A 533 33.82 -17.02 -10.55
C SER A 533 35.25 -16.56 -10.18
N SER A 534 35.55 -15.28 -10.34
CA SER A 534 36.81 -14.62 -9.98
C SER A 534 36.78 -13.90 -8.63
N ASP A 535 35.65 -13.92 -7.89
CA ASP A 535 35.57 -13.34 -6.54
C ASP A 535 36.52 -14.07 -5.57
N LYS A 536 37.42 -13.32 -4.94
CA LYS A 536 38.40 -13.86 -3.99
C LYS A 536 37.85 -14.02 -2.57
N HIS A 537 36.62 -13.55 -2.32
CA HIS A 537 36.04 -13.38 -0.99
C HIS A 537 34.80 -14.26 -0.75
N HIS A 538 34.80 -15.50 -1.24
CA HIS A 538 33.72 -16.49 -1.11
C HIS A 538 33.24 -16.79 0.33
N GLY A 539 33.96 -16.36 1.37
CA GLY A 539 33.56 -16.49 2.78
C GLY A 539 32.74 -15.30 3.32
N LEU A 540 32.54 -14.23 2.54
CA LEU A 540 31.66 -13.12 2.89
C LEU A 540 30.38 -13.19 2.04
N GLY A 541 29.23 -13.26 2.71
CA GLY A 541 27.93 -13.12 2.06
C GLY A 541 27.79 -11.78 1.34
N ARG A 542 26.86 -11.70 0.39
CA ARG A 542 26.57 -10.50 -0.43
C ARG A 542 25.86 -9.39 0.37
N VAL A 543 25.24 -9.76 1.48
CA VAL A 543 24.63 -8.86 2.46
C VAL A 543 25.33 -9.07 3.80
N THR A 544 25.70 -7.98 4.47
CA THR A 544 26.22 -8.03 5.86
C THR A 544 25.38 -7.17 6.78
N VAL A 545 24.90 -7.77 7.86
CA VAL A 545 24.14 -7.13 8.94
C VAL A 545 25.08 -6.89 10.12
N PHE A 546 25.24 -5.64 10.53
CA PHE A 546 25.94 -5.25 11.74
C PHE A 546 24.97 -5.00 12.89
N MET A 547 25.32 -5.54 14.05
CA MET A 547 24.53 -5.54 15.28
C MET A 547 25.39 -5.13 16.47
N ASP A 548 24.84 -4.41 17.44
CA ASP A 548 25.56 -3.96 18.63
C ASP A 548 25.41 -4.90 19.86
N SER A 549 24.40 -5.78 19.90
CA SER A 549 24.31 -6.84 20.92
C SER A 549 24.86 -8.19 20.47
N THR A 550 25.87 -8.64 21.20
CA THR A 550 26.33 -10.03 21.21
C THR A 550 25.24 -11.03 21.59
N SER A 551 24.26 -10.65 22.42
CA SER A 551 23.14 -11.51 22.82
C SER A 551 22.14 -11.72 21.68
N ALA A 552 21.90 -10.68 20.87
CA ALA A 552 21.07 -10.77 19.67
C ALA A 552 21.80 -11.58 18.58
N LEU A 553 23.10 -11.32 18.37
CA LEU A 553 23.93 -12.06 17.43
C LEU A 553 23.96 -13.57 17.77
N GLY A 554 24.18 -13.93 19.03
CA GLY A 554 24.17 -15.33 19.47
C GLY A 554 22.83 -16.05 19.28
N LYS A 555 21.69 -15.34 19.42
CA LYS A 555 20.35 -15.87 19.07
C LYS A 555 20.21 -16.12 17.56
N ILE A 556 20.82 -15.28 16.71
CA ILE A 556 20.83 -15.46 15.25
C ILE A 556 21.78 -16.57 14.82
N GLU A 557 22.99 -16.68 15.41
CA GLU A 557 23.94 -17.75 15.12
C GLU A 557 23.41 -19.12 15.57
N GLY A 558 22.69 -19.18 16.69
CA GLY A 558 22.05 -20.40 17.20
C GLY A 558 20.81 -20.87 16.42
N ARG A 559 20.30 -20.09 15.45
CA ARG A 559 18.97 -20.26 14.83
C ARG A 559 18.65 -21.64 14.27
N LEU A 560 19.64 -22.38 13.77
CA LEU A 560 19.46 -23.71 13.16
C LEU A 560 19.48 -24.86 14.17
N ASN A 561 19.78 -24.61 15.45
CA ASN A 561 19.88 -25.67 16.44
C ASN A 561 18.49 -26.04 17.00
N SER A 562 17.82 -26.97 16.31
CA SER A 562 16.46 -27.45 16.64
C SER A 562 16.31 -28.02 18.05
N SER A 563 17.42 -28.43 18.69
CA SER A 563 17.43 -28.90 20.08
C SER A 563 17.18 -27.80 21.11
N THR A 564 17.41 -26.54 20.76
CA THR A 564 17.51 -25.42 21.72
C THR A 564 16.23 -24.57 21.80
N TYR A 565 15.37 -24.61 20.79
CA TYR A 565 14.17 -23.77 20.71
C TYR A 565 12.88 -24.53 20.98
N GLN A 566 12.47 -24.57 22.25
CA GLN A 566 11.09 -24.92 22.61
C GLN A 566 10.21 -23.65 22.74
N PRO A 567 9.01 -23.61 22.14
CA PRO A 567 8.09 -22.46 22.22
C PRO A 567 7.35 -22.42 23.56
N THR A 568 8.08 -22.46 24.69
CA THR A 568 7.52 -22.47 26.05
C THR A 568 7.25 -21.05 26.56
N THR A 569 8.09 -20.07 26.23
CA THR A 569 7.98 -18.69 26.73
C THR A 569 7.41 -17.74 25.68
N ARG A 570 6.92 -16.56 26.12
CA ARG A 570 6.49 -15.51 25.19
C ARG A 570 7.64 -14.99 24.32
N GLN A 571 8.86 -15.01 24.84
CA GLN A 571 10.07 -14.59 24.13
C GLN A 571 10.45 -15.59 23.02
N THR A 572 10.50 -16.90 23.30
CA THR A 572 10.85 -17.88 22.26
C THR A 572 9.78 -17.98 21.18
N LYS A 573 8.49 -17.88 21.53
CA LYS A 573 7.40 -17.78 20.53
C LYS A 573 7.53 -16.55 19.63
N ARG A 574 7.91 -15.40 20.20
CA ARG A 574 8.09 -14.14 19.46
C ARG A 574 9.29 -14.22 18.52
N TRP A 575 10.43 -14.71 19.02
CA TRP A 575 11.63 -14.95 18.20
C TRP A 575 11.34 -15.89 17.03
N LEU A 576 10.66 -17.02 17.26
CA LEU A 576 10.28 -17.96 16.20
C LEU A 576 9.36 -17.31 15.13
N SER A 577 8.52 -16.34 15.50
CA SER A 577 7.70 -15.59 14.55
C SER A 577 8.54 -14.68 13.63
N TRP A 578 9.63 -14.10 14.13
CA TRP A 578 10.53 -13.25 13.34
C TRP A 578 11.59 -14.05 12.57
N LEU A 579 11.97 -15.23 13.09
CA LEU A 579 12.90 -16.13 12.42
C LEU A 579 12.34 -16.62 11.09
N ALA A 580 11.02 -16.75 10.96
CA ALA A 580 10.36 -17.07 9.69
C ALA A 580 10.77 -16.09 8.56
N ASP A 581 10.83 -14.79 8.84
CA ASP A 581 11.24 -13.74 7.89
C ASP A 581 12.73 -13.82 7.51
N LEU A 582 13.57 -14.51 8.33
CA LEU A 582 15.00 -14.68 8.07
C LEU A 582 15.33 -15.97 7.30
N LEU A 583 14.48 -16.99 7.39
CA LEU A 583 14.69 -18.29 6.71
C LEU A 583 14.52 -18.21 5.18
N GLU A 584 14.05 -17.08 4.65
CA GLU A 584 13.96 -16.81 3.21
C GLU A 584 15.33 -16.47 2.58
N TYR A 585 16.37 -16.18 3.38
CA TYR A 585 17.71 -15.82 2.90
C TYR A 585 18.70 -16.99 3.04
N ASP A 586 19.53 -17.22 2.02
CA ASP A 586 20.62 -18.20 2.07
C ASP A 586 21.72 -17.75 3.05
N GLU A 587 22.22 -18.67 3.87
CA GLU A 587 23.30 -18.42 4.83
C GLU A 587 24.64 -18.11 4.15
N ALA A 588 24.82 -18.54 2.89
CA ALA A 588 25.94 -18.15 2.04
C ALA A 588 25.87 -16.68 1.60
N ASP A 589 24.68 -16.06 1.66
CA ASP A 589 24.42 -14.72 1.17
C ASP A 589 24.25 -13.68 2.28
N LEU A 590 23.68 -14.05 3.42
CA LEU A 590 23.41 -13.16 4.54
C LEU A 590 24.36 -13.44 5.72
N THR A 591 25.30 -12.52 5.93
CA THR A 591 26.27 -12.58 7.04
C THR A 591 25.90 -11.64 8.16
N TYR A 592 26.11 -12.05 9.41
CA TYR A 592 25.89 -11.24 10.60
C TYR A 592 27.23 -10.95 11.27
N ARG A 593 27.42 -9.73 11.78
CA ARG A 593 28.64 -9.28 12.45
C ARG A 593 28.31 -8.39 13.64
N HIS A 594 29.16 -8.45 14.66
CA HIS A 594 29.10 -7.51 15.78
C HIS A 594 29.84 -6.20 15.43
N ALA A 595 29.17 -5.06 15.55
CA ALA A 595 29.77 -3.72 15.58
C ALA A 595 29.89 -3.25 17.03
N LYS A 596 30.93 -2.49 17.39
CA LYS A 596 30.97 -1.87 18.72
C LYS A 596 29.98 -0.70 18.73
N GLY A 597 29.32 -0.41 19.85
CA GLY A 597 28.31 0.67 19.90
C GLY A 597 28.80 2.07 19.47
N LYS A 598 30.12 2.35 19.52
CA LYS A 598 30.69 3.59 18.97
C LYS A 598 30.68 3.63 17.43
N ASP A 599 30.72 2.46 16.80
CA ASP A 599 30.78 2.28 15.36
C ASP A 599 29.37 2.33 14.72
N ASN A 600 28.29 2.47 15.51
CA ASN A 600 26.89 2.48 15.06
C ASN A 600 26.24 3.89 15.08
N SER A 601 27.08 4.94 15.15
CA SER A 601 26.71 6.34 15.42
C SER A 601 25.45 6.85 14.71
N PHE A 602 25.28 6.56 13.42
CA PHE A 602 24.17 7.07 12.62
C PHE A 602 22.84 6.36 12.92
N SER A 603 22.85 5.04 13.14
CA SER A 603 21.64 4.30 13.53
C SER A 603 21.25 4.59 14.98
N ASP A 604 22.21 4.73 15.90
CA ASP A 604 21.98 5.20 17.29
C ASP A 604 21.39 6.62 17.32
N LEU A 605 21.89 7.52 16.48
CA LEU A 605 21.34 8.86 16.35
C LEU A 605 19.91 8.82 15.79
N LEU A 606 19.62 8.00 14.78
CA LEU A 606 18.27 7.84 14.23
C LEU A 606 17.29 7.17 15.22
N SER A 607 17.73 6.18 15.98
CA SER A 607 16.93 5.50 17.00
C SER A 607 16.60 6.47 18.16
N ARG A 608 17.54 7.34 18.54
CA ARG A 608 17.33 8.44 19.50
C ARG A 608 16.47 9.58 18.97
N LEU A 609 16.56 9.93 17.69
CA LEU A 609 15.69 10.96 17.11
C LEU A 609 14.23 10.47 16.98
N ALA A 610 14.02 9.17 16.71
CA ALA A 610 12.69 8.57 16.67
C ALA A 610 11.96 8.55 18.03
N GLN A 611 12.66 8.84 19.14
CA GLN A 611 12.05 9.02 20.47
C GLN A 611 11.05 10.17 20.49
N GLY A 612 11.29 11.24 19.71
CA GLY A 612 10.54 12.48 19.78
C GLY A 612 9.12 12.44 19.23
N GLY A 613 8.75 11.46 18.41
CA GLY A 613 7.44 11.42 17.74
C GLY A 613 6.60 10.19 18.08
N GLN A 614 5.27 10.28 18.12
CA GLN A 614 4.42 9.08 18.15
C GLN A 614 4.26 8.49 16.74
N ARG A 615 4.46 7.17 16.59
CA ARG A 615 3.77 6.43 15.52
C ARG A 615 2.29 6.39 15.87
N TYR A 616 1.42 6.73 14.92
CA TYR A 616 0.01 6.38 15.06
C TYR A 616 -0.12 4.86 15.04
N VAL A 617 -0.92 4.35 15.97
CA VAL A 617 -1.25 2.92 16.03
C VAL A 617 -1.99 2.53 14.75
N PRO A 618 -1.66 1.40 14.10
CA PRO A 618 -2.57 0.72 13.20
C PRO A 618 -3.70 0.06 14.01
N GLU A 619 -4.58 0.88 14.58
CA GLU A 619 -5.92 0.46 15.01
C GLU A 619 -6.88 0.78 13.86
N GLY A 620 -7.70 -0.20 13.48
CA GLY A 620 -8.40 -0.22 12.19
C GLY A 620 -9.28 0.99 11.89
N GLY A 621 -9.39 1.33 10.60
CA GLY A 621 -10.31 2.36 10.10
C GLY A 621 -9.68 3.66 9.58
N GLY A 622 -8.40 3.65 9.18
CA GLY A 622 -7.78 4.75 8.43
C GLY A 622 -7.94 4.55 6.92
N GLU A 623 -8.88 5.27 6.29
CA GLU A 623 -9.03 5.28 4.83
C GLU A 623 -7.77 5.85 4.14
N ALA A 624 -7.41 5.29 2.99
CA ALA A 624 -6.33 5.81 2.15
C ALA A 624 -6.70 7.20 1.61
N PHE A 625 -5.80 8.16 1.77
CA PHE A 625 -6.04 9.54 1.33
C PHE A 625 -5.76 9.68 -0.18
N VAL A 626 -6.81 9.55 -1.00
CA VAL A 626 -6.72 9.75 -2.45
C VAL A 626 -6.57 11.25 -2.74
N LEU A 627 -5.37 11.64 -3.16
CA LEU A 627 -5.07 12.98 -3.68
C LEU A 627 -5.69 13.11 -5.09
N VAL A 628 -6.85 13.75 -5.17
CA VAL A 628 -7.47 14.10 -6.46
C VAL A 628 -6.69 15.26 -7.07
N THR A 629 -5.87 14.97 -8.07
CA THR A 629 -5.09 15.98 -8.81
C THR A 629 -6.02 16.85 -9.67
N SER A 630 -6.23 18.10 -9.28
CA SER A 630 -6.97 19.07 -10.09
C SER A 630 -6.15 19.46 -11.33
N THR A 631 -6.58 19.00 -12.51
CA THR A 631 -6.11 19.55 -13.78
C THR A 631 -7.01 20.72 -14.17
N SER A 632 -6.56 21.95 -13.92
CA SER A 632 -7.26 23.19 -14.31
C SER A 632 -6.34 24.11 -15.15
N PRO A 633 -6.84 24.72 -16.23
CA PRO A 633 -6.17 25.82 -16.90
C PRO A 633 -6.48 27.16 -16.22
N SER A 634 -5.42 27.93 -15.92
CA SER A 634 -5.35 29.40 -15.84
C SER A 634 -6.43 30.23 -15.11
N GLN A 635 -6.02 30.91 -14.01
CA GLN A 635 -6.28 32.33 -13.62
C GLN A 635 -7.77 32.84 -13.55
N SER A 636 -8.22 33.61 -12.55
CA SER A 636 -7.56 34.36 -11.46
C SER A 636 -8.53 34.81 -10.35
N GLU A 637 -7.97 35.21 -9.20
CA GLU A 637 -8.56 36.05 -8.10
C GLU A 637 -9.42 35.42 -6.98
N LEU A 638 -9.09 35.87 -5.76
CA LEU A 638 -9.65 35.62 -4.41
C LEU A 638 -10.95 36.44 -4.21
N PRO A 639 -11.89 36.15 -3.26
CA PRO A 639 -11.58 36.20 -1.80
C PRO A 639 -12.45 35.44 -0.75
N THR A 640 -11.75 35.10 0.35
CA THR A 640 -12.10 35.33 1.78
C THR A 640 -13.32 34.67 2.48
N VAL A 641 -13.02 34.19 3.70
CA VAL A 641 -13.88 33.54 4.70
C VAL A 641 -14.75 34.51 5.49
N VAL A 642 -15.99 34.11 5.82
CA VAL A 642 -16.71 34.57 7.04
C VAL A 642 -17.29 33.35 7.76
N GLY A 643 -17.01 33.22 9.06
CA GLY A 643 -17.57 32.16 9.92
C GLY A 643 -18.48 32.72 11.02
N TYR A 644 -18.68 31.92 12.08
CA TYR A 644 -19.15 32.15 13.47
C TYR A 644 -20.12 30.99 13.87
N HIS A 645 -19.77 30.14 14.86
CA HIS A 645 -20.03 30.26 16.31
C HIS A 645 -21.54 30.36 16.66
N GLY A 646 -22.17 29.54 17.52
CA GLY A 646 -21.76 28.41 18.39
C GLY A 646 -23.02 27.59 18.79
N SER A 647 -23.17 26.90 19.93
CA SER A 647 -22.30 26.68 21.11
C SER A 647 -22.70 25.42 21.93
N PHE A 648 -21.78 25.02 22.81
CA PHE A 648 -21.89 24.25 24.07
C PHE A 648 -23.03 24.72 25.03
N CYS A 649 -23.48 24.02 26.08
CA CYS A 649 -23.08 22.76 26.78
C CYS A 649 -24.35 22.17 27.50
N LEU A 650 -24.43 20.92 27.95
CA LEU A 650 -24.00 20.49 29.30
C LEU A 650 -24.09 18.95 29.49
N CYS A 651 -23.31 18.44 30.44
CA CYS A 651 -23.34 17.08 31.02
C CYS A 651 -23.82 17.22 32.51
N PRO A 652 -23.86 16.19 33.40
CA PRO A 652 -23.72 14.72 33.23
C PRO A 652 -24.71 13.84 34.07
N ARG A 653 -24.68 12.52 33.81
CA ARG A 653 -24.76 11.34 34.73
C ARG A 653 -25.72 11.25 35.97
N LEU A 654 -26.34 10.06 36.04
CA LEU A 654 -26.48 9.10 37.17
C LEU A 654 -27.73 9.06 38.10
N HIS A 655 -28.12 7.79 38.33
CA HIS A 655 -28.93 7.17 39.40
C HIS A 655 -30.44 7.41 39.58
N GLN A 656 -31.15 6.28 39.53
CA GLN A 656 -32.23 5.81 40.42
C GLN A 656 -32.81 6.80 41.45
N MET A 657 -34.14 6.91 41.44
CA MET A 657 -34.91 6.89 42.69
C MET A 657 -36.07 5.89 42.61
N HIS A 658 -36.35 5.27 43.76
CA HIS A 658 -37.49 4.40 44.00
C HIS A 658 -38.77 5.22 44.25
N SER A 659 -39.91 4.60 43.94
CA SER A 659 -41.21 4.67 44.64
C SER A 659 -41.88 6.02 44.97
N GLY A 660 -43.16 6.11 44.57
CA GLY A 660 -44.22 6.67 45.42
C GLY A 660 -44.99 7.84 44.81
N GLY A 661 -46.29 7.66 44.57
CA GLY A 661 -47.23 8.67 44.08
C GLY A 661 -47.98 8.21 42.84
#